data_AF-A0A8J8W4K0-F1
#
_entry.id   AF-A0A8J8W4K0-F1
#
_cell.length_a   1.000
_cell.length_b   1.000
_cell.length_c   1.000
_cell.angle_alpha   90.00
_cell.angle_beta   90.00
_cell.angle_gamma   90.00
#
_symmetry.space_group_name_H-M   'P 1'
#
loop_
_entity.id
_entity.type
_entity.pdbx_description
1 polymer ?
#
loop_
_entity_poly.entity_id
_entity_poly.type
_entity_poly.pdbx_seq_one_letter_code
_entity_poly.pdbx_strand_id
1 'polypeptide(L)'
;MSAPGAGHEFPSQEVSWQKRDVLLFANSIGVKADELHFLYELHPSFSVFPTYPLILPFKLTDQEVVDFYARQKAVKIPGVPDLDHRHGVDGQRKITVLKPLPPTSAGKKFELRNKVIGVYDKGKPGTVVETEQSIVDAKTGEVYSKVLSSGFLVGQGGWGGPKGPATVNFPPPAEKKPDATHVVQTNMETAHLYRLNGDYNPLHATPEPGQKMGFGGTIIHGLFSWNTTAHGVLRELGGSNPDNLKEFQARFASPVRPGDKLTTEIWRMGDKQSDGFEEVRFVTKNQYGKVVLSNGRALSFLFTVERLQELRIGGRLQSTSTQSGSEAPKIEKAKNDSKDAKVQKAFQLAQSYGNTVVKTNRPEEGPFWQFGSLFMRENCQCPKCVHPDTKQRIVDTFAISPKVRPKSVRSVDAENVHVKWNDGHESTYSWNWLAAHRGNTKPAAKSAAADAIRLPRPFEVYEQRDGNPYPEVAYDAVMSEDKAVLEWLENIWKWGFSFVKGVPVDPQSTKALIERIAFIRHTHYGGFWDFTADLTYKDTAYTNEWLGAHTDNTYFSDPARLQLFHLLSHTDGKGGESLLVDGFAAAKKLAKTSPQSYKILSTSRHPWHASGNEDVCIQPSSTAPVFSVHDDTKAVYQIRWNNYDRAPKANWHINEQKEWYDAARVYNNILTDSSNEIWTQLQPGTALIFDNWRMLHGRSEFTGKRRMCGGYVNNDDFVSRFRLLKFGRQKVLDNLGNINQFKRPDSPYSIY
;
A
#
# COMPACT_ATOMS: atom_id res chain seq x y z
N MET A 1 -15.73 13.70 53.55
CA MET A 1 -16.23 14.88 52.83
C MET A 1 -16.09 14.60 51.34
N SER A 2 -17.13 14.83 50.54
CA SER A 2 -17.02 14.81 49.08
C SER A 2 -15.91 15.78 48.65
N ALA A 3 -15.16 15.45 47.59
CA ALA A 3 -14.16 16.38 47.08
C ALA A 3 -14.83 17.72 46.71
N PRO A 4 -14.16 18.87 46.85
CA PRO A 4 -14.71 20.17 46.43
C PRO A 4 -15.28 20.10 45.02
N GLY A 5 -16.49 20.64 44.85
CA GLY A 5 -17.23 20.58 43.59
C GLY A 5 -17.84 19.23 43.20
N ALA A 6 -17.53 18.12 43.87
CA ALA A 6 -18.01 16.80 43.47
C ALA A 6 -19.55 16.72 43.48
N GLY A 7 -20.12 16.26 42.37
CA GLY A 7 -21.56 16.20 42.15
C GLY A 7 -22.17 17.50 41.61
N HIS A 8 -21.38 18.58 41.46
CA HIS A 8 -21.85 19.78 40.76
C HIS A 8 -22.15 19.47 39.30
N GLU A 9 -23.40 19.65 38.88
CA GLU A 9 -23.84 19.47 37.51
C GLU A 9 -23.87 20.80 36.78
N PHE A 10 -23.30 20.81 35.57
CA PHE A 10 -23.45 21.93 34.65
C PHE A 10 -24.80 21.84 33.93
N PRO A 11 -25.36 22.97 33.47
CA PRO A 11 -26.55 22.93 32.62
C PRO A 11 -26.36 21.97 31.44
N SER A 12 -27.36 21.15 31.16
CA SER A 12 -27.33 20.29 29.98
C SER A 12 -27.26 21.13 28.71
N GLN A 13 -26.52 20.64 27.72
CA GLN A 13 -26.35 21.31 26.44
C GLN A 13 -26.84 20.40 25.33
N GLU A 14 -27.62 20.93 24.40
CA GLU A 14 -28.03 20.17 23.22
C GLU A 14 -26.83 19.89 22.32
N VAL A 15 -26.80 18.69 21.72
CA VAL A 15 -25.78 18.30 20.75
C VAL A 15 -26.44 17.67 19.53
N SER A 16 -25.89 17.93 18.33
CA SER A 16 -26.42 17.38 17.09
C SER A 16 -25.33 17.13 16.04
N TRP A 17 -25.57 16.13 15.19
CA TRP A 17 -24.64 15.76 14.12
C TRP A 17 -25.37 15.22 12.90
N GLN A 18 -24.74 15.42 11.75
CA GLN A 18 -25.14 14.88 10.46
C GLN A 18 -24.29 13.67 10.08
N LYS A 19 -24.73 12.91 9.07
CA LYS A 19 -23.91 11.87 8.44
C LYS A 19 -22.55 12.43 7.96
N ARG A 20 -22.56 13.66 7.42
CA ARG A 20 -21.33 14.37 7.02
C ARG A 20 -20.33 14.51 8.18
N ASP A 21 -20.80 14.79 9.38
CA ASP A 21 -19.92 15.06 10.52
C ASP A 21 -19.24 13.78 11.01
N VAL A 22 -19.95 12.64 10.98
CA VAL A 22 -19.36 11.34 11.36
C VAL A 22 -18.38 10.83 10.28
N LEU A 23 -18.64 11.10 9.00
CA LEU A 23 -17.72 10.84 7.89
C LEU A 23 -16.44 11.68 8.00
N LEU A 24 -16.60 12.99 8.25
CA LEU A 24 -15.49 13.92 8.45
C LEU A 24 -14.61 13.47 9.62
N PHE A 25 -15.23 13.10 10.74
CA PHE A 25 -14.50 12.61 11.90
C PHE A 25 -13.70 11.36 11.57
N ALA A 26 -14.34 10.32 11.02
CA ALA A 26 -13.68 9.07 10.64
C ALA A 26 -12.49 9.33 9.69
N ASN A 27 -12.70 10.12 8.65
CA ASN A 27 -11.65 10.47 7.70
C ASN A 27 -10.49 11.22 8.38
N SER A 28 -10.81 12.22 9.21
CA SER A 28 -9.81 13.05 9.89
C SER A 28 -8.93 12.32 10.90
N ILE A 29 -9.37 11.15 11.43
CA ILE A 29 -8.58 10.35 12.38
C ILE A 29 -7.78 9.23 11.71
N GLY A 30 -7.84 9.13 10.38
CA GLY A 30 -6.99 8.21 9.60
C GLY A 30 -7.67 6.93 9.13
N VAL A 31 -9.00 6.79 9.27
CA VAL A 31 -9.77 5.67 8.69
C VAL A 31 -9.51 5.61 7.18
N LYS A 32 -9.29 4.40 6.65
CA LYS A 32 -8.87 4.20 5.25
C LYS A 32 -9.99 3.62 4.39
N ALA A 33 -9.79 3.64 3.08
CA ALA A 33 -10.76 3.20 2.08
C ALA A 33 -11.12 1.71 2.15
N ASP A 34 -10.40 0.89 2.92
CA ASP A 34 -10.74 -0.50 3.22
C ASP A 34 -11.70 -0.64 4.43
N GLU A 35 -12.04 0.46 5.10
CA GLU A 35 -13.01 0.55 6.21
C GLU A 35 -14.24 1.37 5.78
N LEU A 36 -14.79 1.08 4.59
CA LEU A 36 -15.89 1.86 3.98
C LEU A 36 -17.13 1.98 4.87
N HIS A 37 -17.36 1.05 5.81
CA HIS A 37 -18.45 1.14 6.77
C HIS A 37 -18.35 2.34 7.73
N PHE A 38 -17.22 3.04 7.77
CA PHE A 38 -17.07 4.34 8.44
C PHE A 38 -17.03 5.52 7.47
N LEU A 39 -16.77 5.29 6.18
CA LEU A 39 -16.47 6.33 5.18
C LEU A 39 -17.51 6.47 4.05
N TYR A 40 -18.50 5.59 4.00
CA TYR A 40 -19.52 5.60 2.95
C TYR A 40 -20.90 5.41 3.55
N GLU A 41 -21.72 6.44 3.47
CA GLU A 41 -23.04 6.54 4.09
C GLU A 41 -24.10 5.60 3.51
N LEU A 42 -23.83 5.02 2.33
CA LEU A 42 -24.65 3.99 1.69
C LEU A 42 -24.09 2.57 1.91
N HIS A 43 -22.98 2.41 2.63
CA HIS A 43 -22.50 1.09 3.01
C HIS A 43 -23.57 0.40 3.88
N PRO A 44 -23.89 -0.90 3.65
CA PRO A 44 -24.96 -1.59 4.36
C PRO A 44 -24.75 -1.65 5.88
N SER A 45 -23.48 -1.58 6.31
CA SER A 45 -23.08 -1.53 7.72
C SER A 45 -22.57 -0.13 8.14
N PHE A 46 -23.02 0.95 7.51
CA PHE A 46 -22.55 2.30 7.84
C PHE A 46 -22.74 2.60 9.33
N SER A 47 -21.67 3.03 9.99
CA SER A 47 -21.60 3.14 11.45
C SER A 47 -20.78 4.35 11.88
N VAL A 48 -21.05 4.82 13.10
CA VAL A 48 -20.30 5.93 13.71
C VAL A 48 -19.07 5.38 14.41
N PHE A 49 -17.91 6.01 14.22
CA PHE A 49 -16.71 5.59 14.94
C PHE A 49 -16.91 5.77 16.47
N PRO A 50 -16.57 4.77 17.32
CA PRO A 50 -17.02 4.74 18.72
C PRO A 50 -16.59 5.92 19.59
N THR A 51 -15.52 6.61 19.21
CA THR A 51 -14.96 7.76 19.96
C THR A 51 -15.46 9.12 19.47
N TYR A 52 -16.33 9.17 18.46
CA TYR A 52 -17.00 10.39 17.99
C TYR A 52 -17.63 11.25 19.11
N PRO A 53 -18.25 10.67 20.18
CA PRO A 53 -18.80 11.46 21.28
C PRO A 53 -17.85 12.48 21.91
N LEU A 54 -16.53 12.26 21.82
CA LEU A 54 -15.52 13.18 22.40
C LEU A 54 -15.50 14.56 21.77
N ILE A 55 -15.98 14.70 20.53
CA ILE A 55 -15.99 15.99 19.84
C ILE A 55 -17.27 16.79 20.05
N LEU A 56 -18.36 16.12 20.47
CA LEU A 56 -19.66 16.77 20.68
C LEU A 56 -19.61 17.94 21.69
N PRO A 57 -18.81 17.92 22.77
CA PRO A 57 -18.65 19.09 23.64
C PRO A 57 -18.07 20.34 22.94
N PHE A 58 -17.31 20.16 21.87
CA PHE A 58 -16.74 21.27 21.10
C PHE A 58 -17.71 21.73 19.99
N LYS A 59 -18.38 20.78 19.34
CA LYS A 59 -19.32 21.04 18.25
C LYS A 59 -20.68 21.58 18.71
N LEU A 60 -21.20 21.06 19.82
CA LEU A 60 -22.61 21.16 20.24
C LEU A 60 -23.57 20.95 19.05
N THR A 61 -24.36 21.97 18.70
CA THR A 61 -25.31 21.95 17.59
C THR A 61 -24.81 22.70 16.35
N ASP A 62 -23.62 23.29 16.40
CA ASP A 62 -23.14 24.19 15.36
C ASP A 62 -22.85 23.44 14.06
N GLN A 63 -23.10 24.15 12.96
CA GLN A 63 -22.78 23.73 11.59
C GLN A 63 -21.66 24.58 10.98
N GLU A 64 -21.36 25.72 11.61
CA GLU A 64 -20.35 26.69 11.20
C GLU A 64 -19.15 26.66 12.14
N VAL A 65 -18.05 27.30 11.70
CA VAL A 65 -16.91 27.55 12.58
C VAL A 65 -17.31 28.49 13.72
N VAL A 66 -16.68 28.31 14.89
CA VAL A 66 -16.95 29.17 16.06
C VAL A 66 -15.69 29.83 16.59
N ASP A 67 -15.87 30.96 17.28
CA ASP A 67 -14.83 31.54 18.13
C ASP A 67 -14.68 30.68 19.39
N PHE A 68 -13.59 29.93 19.44
CA PHE A 68 -13.28 29.02 20.53
C PHE A 68 -13.16 29.74 21.88
N TYR A 69 -12.52 30.92 21.92
CA TYR A 69 -12.30 31.63 23.18
C TYR A 69 -13.58 32.31 23.68
N ALA A 70 -14.37 32.93 22.79
CA ALA A 70 -15.64 33.56 23.16
C ALA A 70 -16.67 32.53 23.70
N ARG A 71 -16.55 31.28 23.28
CA ARG A 71 -17.40 30.17 23.74
C ARG A 71 -17.05 29.66 25.13
N GLN A 72 -15.80 29.85 25.57
CA GLN A 72 -15.40 29.45 26.92
C GLN A 72 -16.01 30.40 27.95
N LYS A 73 -16.97 29.90 28.71
CA LYS A 73 -17.51 30.60 29.88
C LYS A 73 -16.88 30.03 31.14
N ALA A 74 -16.31 30.90 31.98
CA ALA A 74 -15.93 30.51 33.32
C ALA A 74 -17.19 30.08 34.08
N VAL A 75 -17.21 28.85 34.57
CA VAL A 75 -18.30 28.37 35.43
C VAL A 75 -17.75 28.18 36.83
N LYS A 76 -18.38 28.84 37.79
CA LYS A 76 -17.98 28.77 39.19
C LYS A 76 -18.36 27.42 39.79
N ILE A 77 -17.36 26.64 40.17
CA ILE A 77 -17.57 25.36 40.87
C ILE A 77 -17.70 25.65 42.37
N PRO A 78 -18.78 25.21 43.04
CA PRO A 78 -18.96 25.45 44.47
C PRO A 78 -17.80 24.88 45.31
N GLY A 79 -17.27 25.71 46.23
CA GLY A 79 -16.19 25.31 47.13
C GLY A 79 -14.79 25.25 46.48
N VAL A 80 -14.63 25.80 45.27
CA VAL A 80 -13.37 25.86 44.53
C VAL A 80 -13.05 27.33 44.22
N PRO A 81 -11.77 27.75 44.23
CA PRO A 81 -11.38 29.08 43.79
C PRO A 81 -11.82 29.38 42.35
N ASP A 82 -11.84 30.66 41.97
CA ASP A 82 -12.04 31.02 40.57
C ASP A 82 -10.80 30.61 39.77
N LEU A 83 -10.99 29.66 38.85
CA LEU A 83 -9.92 29.07 38.05
C LEU A 83 -9.97 29.62 36.61
N ASP A 84 -8.81 29.99 36.08
CA ASP A 84 -8.63 30.42 34.70
C ASP A 84 -8.39 29.21 33.78
N HIS A 85 -9.45 28.79 33.10
CA HIS A 85 -9.43 27.67 32.17
C HIS A 85 -8.60 27.90 30.90
N ARG A 86 -8.20 29.14 30.60
CA ARG A 86 -7.34 29.46 29.44
C ARG A 86 -5.93 28.90 29.59
N HIS A 87 -5.51 28.60 30.82
CA HIS A 87 -4.22 27.96 31.13
C HIS A 87 -4.37 26.46 31.48
N GLY A 88 -5.46 25.85 31.00
CA GLY A 88 -5.73 24.42 31.15
C GLY A 88 -5.10 23.59 30.05
N VAL A 89 -4.51 22.45 30.42
CA VAL A 89 -4.09 21.40 29.48
C VAL A 89 -4.84 20.10 29.78
N ASP A 90 -5.14 19.32 28.75
CA ASP A 90 -5.73 18.00 28.93
C ASP A 90 -4.72 17.08 29.65
N GLY A 91 -5.13 16.45 30.74
CA GLY A 91 -4.33 15.48 31.48
C GLY A 91 -4.55 14.06 30.96
N GLN A 92 -5.78 13.56 31.09
CA GLN A 92 -6.16 12.19 30.73
C GLN A 92 -7.65 12.15 30.38
N ARG A 93 -8.02 11.31 29.42
CA ARG A 93 -9.42 10.99 29.14
C ARG A 93 -9.64 9.48 29.08
N LYS A 94 -10.81 9.04 29.53
CA LYS A 94 -11.37 7.70 29.36
C LYS A 94 -12.76 7.82 28.77
N ILE A 95 -13.04 7.12 27.67
CA ILE A 95 -14.41 6.89 27.20
C ILE A 95 -14.85 5.48 27.58
N THR A 96 -16.12 5.35 27.96
CA THR A 96 -16.86 4.09 28.00
C THR A 96 -18.01 4.21 27.01
N VAL A 97 -17.99 3.37 25.98
CA VAL A 97 -19.03 3.26 24.95
C VAL A 97 -20.09 2.30 25.48
N LEU A 98 -21.30 2.81 25.68
CA LEU A 98 -22.43 2.02 26.19
C LEU A 98 -23.31 1.53 25.05
N LYS A 99 -23.53 2.40 24.05
CA LYS A 99 -24.33 2.13 22.86
C LYS A 99 -23.75 2.87 21.64
N PRO A 100 -23.84 2.29 20.44
CA PRO A 100 -23.45 2.98 19.22
C PRO A 100 -24.36 4.19 19.01
N LEU A 101 -23.77 5.33 18.64
CA LEU A 101 -24.54 6.49 18.20
C LEU A 101 -25.20 6.18 16.83
N PRO A 102 -26.43 6.67 16.58
CA PRO A 102 -26.99 6.60 15.24
C PRO A 102 -26.16 7.43 14.25
N PRO A 103 -26.13 7.07 12.95
CA PRO A 103 -25.38 7.80 11.93
C PRO A 103 -25.76 9.28 11.75
N THR A 104 -26.89 9.70 12.31
CA THR A 104 -27.34 11.10 12.39
C THR A 104 -28.16 11.28 13.64
N SER A 105 -28.15 12.49 14.21
CA SER A 105 -29.06 12.84 15.30
C SER A 105 -30.47 13.16 14.81
N ALA A 106 -30.71 13.27 13.50
CA ALA A 106 -32.02 13.61 12.95
C ALA A 106 -33.13 12.66 13.46
N GLY A 107 -34.25 13.25 13.90
CA GLY A 107 -35.38 12.51 14.49
C GLY A 107 -35.23 12.16 15.97
N LYS A 108 -34.08 12.46 16.60
CA LYS A 108 -33.84 12.33 18.04
C LYS A 108 -33.29 13.63 18.61
N LYS A 109 -33.42 13.80 19.93
CA LYS A 109 -32.81 14.92 20.67
C LYS A 109 -31.75 14.37 21.62
N PHE A 110 -30.52 14.87 21.50
CA PHE A 110 -29.41 14.45 22.35
C PHE A 110 -28.92 15.60 23.23
N GLU A 111 -28.54 15.26 24.45
CA GLU A 111 -27.97 16.17 25.44
C GLU A 111 -26.58 15.71 25.86
N LEU A 112 -25.66 16.66 25.95
CA LEU A 112 -24.46 16.57 26.74
C LEU A 112 -24.79 16.95 28.19
N ARG A 113 -24.58 16.02 29.10
CA ARG A 113 -24.65 16.26 30.56
C ARG A 113 -23.24 16.20 31.12
N ASN A 114 -22.85 17.20 31.89
CA ASN A 114 -21.51 17.31 32.45
C ASN A 114 -21.62 17.52 33.95
N LYS A 115 -20.78 16.83 34.72
CA LYS A 115 -20.68 17.02 36.17
C LYS A 115 -19.23 16.95 36.64
N VAL A 116 -18.94 17.65 37.72
CA VAL A 116 -17.65 17.61 38.41
C VAL A 116 -17.58 16.33 39.25
N ILE A 117 -16.52 15.56 39.07
CA ILE A 117 -16.19 14.38 39.88
C ILE A 117 -15.34 14.79 41.09
N GLY A 118 -14.44 15.74 40.90
CA GLY A 118 -13.67 16.33 41.99
C GLY A 118 -12.69 17.37 41.50
N VAL A 119 -12.29 18.28 42.41
CA VAL A 119 -11.25 19.26 42.17
C VAL A 119 -10.14 19.09 43.21
N TYR A 120 -8.90 19.00 42.74
CA TYR A 120 -7.76 18.60 43.55
C TYR A 120 -6.60 19.56 43.44
N ASP A 121 -6.09 20.00 44.59
CA ASP A 121 -4.93 20.85 44.69
C ASP A 121 -3.64 20.01 44.58
N LYS A 122 -2.81 20.29 43.58
CA LYS A 122 -1.50 19.63 43.39
C LYS A 122 -0.34 20.49 43.92
N GLY A 123 -0.63 21.51 44.71
CA GLY A 123 0.32 22.49 45.23
C GLY A 123 0.76 23.48 44.15
N LYS A 124 1.96 24.05 44.31
CA LYS A 124 2.53 25.03 43.36
C LYS A 124 2.39 24.63 41.87
N PRO A 125 2.52 23.36 41.45
CA PRO A 125 2.34 22.97 40.06
C PRO A 125 0.95 23.30 39.45
N GLY A 126 -0.15 23.25 40.20
CA GLY A 126 -1.48 23.53 39.66
C GLY A 126 -2.65 22.83 40.34
N THR A 127 -3.81 22.88 39.70
CA THR A 127 -5.06 22.23 40.13
C THR A 127 -5.55 21.25 39.07
N VAL A 128 -6.07 20.09 39.51
CA VAL A 128 -6.75 19.12 38.63
C VAL A 128 -8.25 19.25 38.79
N VAL A 129 -8.98 19.38 37.69
CA VAL A 129 -10.45 19.30 37.65
C VAL A 129 -10.83 18.02 36.92
N GLU A 130 -11.53 17.11 37.60
CA GLU A 130 -12.09 15.90 37.01
C GLU A 130 -13.57 16.08 36.72
N THR A 131 -13.99 15.68 35.51
CA THR A 131 -15.38 15.77 35.05
C THR A 131 -15.83 14.46 34.42
N GLU A 132 -17.13 14.19 34.52
CA GLU A 132 -17.81 13.13 33.76
C GLU A 132 -18.80 13.78 32.81
N GLN A 133 -18.63 13.50 31.53
CA GLN A 133 -19.56 13.89 30.47
C GLN A 133 -20.35 12.67 29.99
N SER A 134 -21.63 12.84 29.69
CA SER A 134 -22.49 11.80 29.14
C SER A 134 -23.27 12.32 27.94
N ILE A 135 -23.39 11.50 26.90
CA ILE A 135 -24.30 11.74 25.77
C ILE A 135 -25.58 10.96 26.00
N VAL A 136 -26.70 11.67 26.07
CA VAL A 136 -27.99 11.13 26.52
C VAL A 136 -29.07 11.43 25.48
N ASP A 137 -29.91 10.44 25.16
CA ASP A 137 -31.18 10.70 24.45
C ASP A 137 -32.12 11.41 25.43
N ALA A 138 -32.46 12.66 25.14
CA ALA A 138 -33.23 13.51 26.04
C ALA A 138 -34.64 12.97 26.31
N LYS A 139 -35.21 12.20 25.38
CA LYS A 139 -36.57 11.66 25.49
C LYS A 139 -36.61 10.39 26.33
N THR A 140 -35.65 9.49 26.12
CA THR A 140 -35.65 8.18 26.78
C THR A 140 -34.81 8.15 28.06
N GLY A 141 -33.90 9.13 28.24
CA GLY A 141 -32.91 9.13 29.31
C GLY A 141 -31.76 8.13 29.08
N GLU A 142 -31.71 7.48 27.92
CA GLU A 142 -30.72 6.48 27.57
C GLU A 142 -29.34 7.11 27.38
N VAL A 143 -28.32 6.56 28.05
CA VAL A 143 -26.94 7.04 27.96
C VAL A 143 -26.16 6.22 26.92
N TYR A 144 -25.55 6.89 25.94
CA TYR A 144 -24.81 6.27 24.84
C TYR A 144 -23.32 6.15 25.12
N SER A 145 -22.74 7.14 25.81
CA SER A 145 -21.33 7.12 26.21
C SER A 145 -21.12 7.93 27.47
N LYS A 146 -20.06 7.58 28.21
CA LYS A 146 -19.54 8.35 29.33
C LYS A 146 -18.07 8.67 29.10
N VAL A 147 -17.66 9.90 29.34
CA VAL A 147 -16.28 10.35 29.23
C VAL A 147 -15.82 10.92 30.56
N LEU A 148 -14.81 10.29 31.16
CA LEU A 148 -14.09 10.85 32.30
C LEU A 148 -12.89 11.65 31.79
N SER A 149 -12.80 12.91 32.17
CA SER A 149 -11.73 13.81 31.75
C SER A 149 -11.06 14.46 32.96
N SER A 150 -9.74 14.63 32.89
CA SER A 150 -8.97 15.43 33.84
C SER A 150 -8.31 16.60 33.10
N GLY A 151 -8.60 17.82 33.52
CA GLY A 151 -7.89 19.03 33.08
C GLY A 151 -6.89 19.46 34.14
N PHE A 152 -5.67 19.80 33.73
CA PHE A 152 -4.64 20.35 34.61
C PHE A 152 -4.49 21.84 34.37
N LEU A 153 -4.81 22.64 35.38
CA LEU A 153 -4.74 24.09 35.37
C LEU A 153 -3.40 24.51 35.94
N VAL A 154 -2.48 24.84 35.02
CA VAL A 154 -1.06 25.06 35.33
C VAL A 154 -0.91 26.28 36.24
N GLY A 155 -0.15 26.12 37.33
CA GLY A 155 0.20 27.22 38.26
C GLY A 155 -0.94 27.69 39.18
N GLN A 156 -2.11 27.07 39.11
CA GLN A 156 -3.31 27.48 39.86
C GLN A 156 -3.60 26.57 41.08
N GLY A 157 -2.57 26.15 41.81
CA GLY A 157 -2.71 25.35 43.04
C GLY A 157 -2.23 26.10 44.30
N GLY A 158 -2.14 25.42 45.44
CA GLY A 158 -1.75 26.02 46.73
C GLY A 158 -2.90 26.72 47.48
N TRP A 159 -4.15 26.39 47.16
CA TRP A 159 -5.35 26.92 47.81
C TRP A 159 -5.84 26.06 48.99
N GLY A 160 -5.12 24.98 49.32
CA GLY A 160 -5.39 24.14 50.50
C GLY A 160 -6.42 23.03 50.25
N GLY A 161 -6.68 22.70 48.98
CA GLY A 161 -7.61 21.64 48.59
C GLY A 161 -7.09 20.22 48.82
N PRO A 162 -7.95 19.19 48.66
CA PRO A 162 -7.51 17.80 48.76
C PRO A 162 -6.59 17.44 47.59
N LYS A 163 -5.61 16.56 47.84
CA LYS A 163 -4.68 16.09 46.79
C LYS A 163 -5.31 15.15 45.77
N GLY A 164 -6.51 14.65 46.04
CA GLY A 164 -7.21 13.67 45.19
C GLY A 164 -6.67 12.24 45.30
N PRO A 165 -7.36 11.30 44.65
CA PRO A 165 -6.98 9.89 44.69
C PRO A 165 -5.64 9.64 43.99
N ALA A 166 -5.00 8.52 44.35
CA ALA A 166 -3.84 8.04 43.63
C ALA A 166 -4.21 7.67 42.18
N THR A 167 -3.36 8.05 41.24
CA THR A 167 -3.55 7.71 39.82
C THR A 167 -3.28 6.22 39.61
N VAL A 168 -4.25 5.50 39.04
CA VAL A 168 -4.06 4.12 38.59
C VAL A 168 -3.26 4.13 37.28
N ASN A 169 -2.18 3.37 37.25
CA ASN A 169 -1.30 3.27 36.10
C ASN A 169 -1.44 1.91 35.41
N PHE A 170 -1.40 1.92 34.08
CA PHE A 170 -1.46 0.80 33.14
C PHE A 170 -0.19 0.81 32.28
N PRO A 171 0.99 0.56 32.88
CA PRO A 171 2.22 0.52 32.10
C PRO A 171 2.18 -0.65 31.10
N PRO A 172 2.77 -0.50 29.90
CA PRO A 172 3.03 -1.64 29.02
C PRO A 172 3.78 -2.76 29.76
N PRO A 173 3.58 -4.03 29.40
CA PRO A 173 4.31 -5.13 30.00
C PRO A 173 5.82 -4.99 29.76
N ALA A 174 6.61 -5.12 30.83
CA ALA A 174 8.07 -5.09 30.72
C ALA A 174 8.56 -6.25 29.84
N GLU A 175 9.54 -5.99 28.98
CA GLU A 175 10.28 -7.00 28.21
C GLU A 175 9.46 -7.81 27.18
N LYS A 176 8.17 -7.49 26.97
CA LYS A 176 7.33 -8.07 25.92
C LYS A 176 7.32 -7.18 24.68
N LYS A 177 7.59 -7.75 23.50
CA LYS A 177 7.37 -7.06 22.21
C LYS A 177 5.88 -6.75 22.02
N PRO A 178 5.51 -5.62 21.38
CA PRO A 178 4.11 -5.34 21.08
C PRO A 178 3.50 -6.43 20.20
N ASP A 179 2.25 -6.78 20.48
CA ASP A 179 1.47 -7.74 19.70
C ASP A 179 1.01 -7.13 18.36
N ALA A 180 0.87 -5.80 18.30
CA ALA A 180 0.61 -5.05 17.07
C ALA A 180 1.23 -3.64 17.13
N THR A 181 1.48 -3.05 15.96
CA THR A 181 1.89 -1.65 15.84
C THR A 181 1.03 -0.93 14.81
N HIS A 182 0.69 0.31 15.08
CA HIS A 182 -0.09 1.15 14.17
C HIS A 182 0.64 2.49 13.93
N VAL A 183 0.78 2.89 12.66
CA VAL A 183 1.56 4.08 12.28
C VAL A 183 0.67 5.08 11.56
N VAL A 184 0.74 6.33 12.01
CA VAL A 184 0.01 7.47 11.45
C VAL A 184 1.00 8.55 11.09
N GLN A 185 1.10 8.86 9.79
CA GLN A 185 1.86 10.00 9.31
C GLN A 185 0.96 11.23 9.29
N THR A 186 1.32 12.27 10.05
CA THR A 186 0.66 13.57 9.96
C THR A 186 1.33 14.46 8.91
N ASN A 187 0.64 15.49 8.46
CA ASN A 187 1.15 16.53 7.58
C ASN A 187 0.83 17.91 8.16
N MET A 188 1.19 18.98 7.45
CA MET A 188 0.98 20.35 7.91
C MET A 188 -0.51 20.68 8.02
N GLU A 189 -1.36 20.06 7.20
CA GLU A 189 -2.80 20.28 7.11
C GLU A 189 -3.60 19.44 8.12
N THR A 190 -2.98 18.48 8.82
CA THR A 190 -3.67 17.53 9.69
C THR A 190 -4.49 18.23 10.78
N ALA A 191 -3.91 19.25 11.43
CA ALA A 191 -4.60 20.04 12.44
C ALA A 191 -5.74 20.88 11.85
N HIS A 192 -5.57 21.37 10.62
CA HIS A 192 -6.59 22.14 9.90
C HIS A 192 -7.78 21.30 9.45
N LEU A 193 -7.57 20.03 9.11
CA LEU A 193 -8.66 19.09 8.83
C LEU A 193 -9.38 18.70 10.12
N TYR A 194 -8.63 18.30 11.16
CA TYR A 194 -9.22 17.80 12.39
C TYR A 194 -10.05 18.85 13.16
N ARG A 195 -9.66 20.13 13.13
CA ARG A 195 -10.44 21.20 13.77
C ARG A 195 -11.85 21.34 13.22
N LEU A 196 -12.10 20.90 11.97
CA LEU A 196 -13.44 20.96 11.36
C LEU A 196 -14.46 20.07 12.08
N ASN A 197 -14.03 19.18 12.98
CA ASN A 197 -14.92 18.41 13.83
C ASN A 197 -15.53 19.23 15.00
N GLY A 198 -15.07 20.47 15.22
CA GLY A 198 -15.65 21.42 16.19
C GLY A 198 -14.65 22.04 17.17
N ASP A 199 -13.45 21.45 17.32
CA ASP A 199 -12.39 22.01 18.17
C ASP A 199 -11.57 23.05 17.40
N TYR A 200 -12.05 24.30 17.45
CA TYR A 200 -11.48 25.43 16.73
C TYR A 200 -10.40 26.20 17.48
N ASN A 201 -9.81 25.63 18.55
CA ASN A 201 -8.75 26.27 19.32
C ASN A 201 -7.61 26.80 18.40
N PRO A 202 -7.29 28.11 18.43
CA PRO A 202 -6.23 28.70 17.59
C PRO A 202 -4.85 28.06 17.76
N LEU A 203 -4.60 27.38 18.88
CA LEU A 203 -3.37 26.60 19.13
C LEU A 203 -3.05 25.58 18.02
N HIS A 204 -4.07 25.16 17.26
CA HIS A 204 -3.99 24.16 16.21
C HIS A 204 -4.09 24.74 14.79
N ALA A 205 -4.20 26.07 14.65
CA ALA A 205 -4.43 26.73 13.36
C ALA A 205 -3.35 27.74 13.00
N THR A 206 -2.67 28.32 13.98
CA THR A 206 -1.69 29.41 13.78
C THR A 206 -0.59 29.31 14.83
N PRO A 207 0.67 29.71 14.53
CA PRO A 207 1.80 29.41 15.40
C PRO A 207 1.86 30.24 16.69
N GLU A 208 1.25 31.43 16.72
CA GLU A 208 1.44 32.43 17.77
C GLU A 208 1.01 31.94 19.18
N PRO A 209 -0.15 31.27 19.36
CA PRO A 209 -0.53 30.74 20.66
C PRO A 209 0.45 29.69 21.17
N GLY A 210 0.90 28.77 20.31
CA GLY A 210 1.83 27.71 20.69
C GLY A 210 3.22 28.23 21.00
N GLN A 211 3.68 29.30 20.33
CA GLN A 211 4.90 30.02 20.69
C GLN A 211 4.78 30.67 22.08
N LYS A 212 3.66 31.36 22.37
CA LYS A 212 3.41 31.97 23.69
C LYS A 212 3.37 30.95 24.83
N MET A 213 2.89 29.73 24.56
CA MET A 213 2.84 28.64 25.52
C MET A 213 4.13 27.82 25.61
N GLY A 214 5.17 28.15 24.83
CA GLY A 214 6.47 27.46 24.88
C GLY A 214 6.54 26.14 24.09
N PHE A 215 5.57 25.85 23.22
CA PHE A 215 5.60 24.67 22.35
C PHE A 215 6.42 24.87 21.06
N GLY A 216 6.75 26.14 20.74
CA GLY A 216 7.59 26.52 19.61
C GLY A 216 6.86 26.64 18.27
N GLY A 217 5.52 26.63 18.25
CA GLY A 217 4.70 26.76 17.05
C GLY A 217 3.36 26.02 17.18
N THR A 218 2.69 25.81 16.04
CA THR A 218 1.43 25.05 15.97
C THR A 218 1.65 23.61 16.43
N ILE A 219 0.72 23.09 17.24
CA ILE A 219 0.68 21.69 17.65
C ILE A 219 -0.62 21.05 17.15
N ILE A 220 -0.62 19.74 16.95
CA ILE A 220 -1.85 18.99 16.66
C ILE A 220 -2.68 18.84 17.95
N HIS A 221 -4.01 18.74 17.82
CA HIS A 221 -4.91 18.41 18.91
C HIS A 221 -4.47 17.14 19.63
N GLY A 222 -4.38 17.16 20.96
CA GLY A 222 -4.18 15.93 21.73
C GLY A 222 -5.25 14.89 21.39
N LEU A 223 -6.50 15.34 21.20
CA LEU A 223 -7.62 14.49 20.80
C LEU A 223 -7.47 13.86 19.41
N PHE A 224 -6.74 14.48 18.47
CA PHE A 224 -6.40 13.81 17.23
C PHE A 224 -5.52 12.60 17.51
N SER A 225 -4.42 12.78 18.27
CA SER A 225 -3.53 11.67 18.64
C SER A 225 -4.28 10.59 19.41
N TRP A 226 -5.18 10.98 20.31
CA TRP A 226 -5.98 10.06 21.10
C TRP A 226 -6.94 9.23 20.22
N ASN A 227 -7.66 9.89 19.30
CA ASN A 227 -8.64 9.22 18.43
C ASN A 227 -7.98 8.37 17.35
N THR A 228 -6.86 8.81 16.78
CA THR A 228 -6.12 8.01 15.80
C THR A 228 -5.47 6.77 16.46
N THR A 229 -5.06 6.87 17.72
CA THR A 229 -4.64 5.71 18.50
C THR A 229 -5.80 4.76 18.81
N ALA A 230 -7.00 5.27 19.10
CA ALA A 230 -8.20 4.43 19.26
C ALA A 230 -8.58 3.72 17.96
N HIS A 231 -8.47 4.40 16.82
CA HIS A 231 -8.58 3.80 15.49
C HIS A 231 -7.56 2.69 15.28
N GLY A 232 -6.28 2.93 15.58
CA GLY A 232 -5.25 1.90 15.52
C GLY A 232 -5.56 0.67 16.37
N VAL A 233 -5.99 0.84 17.63
CA VAL A 233 -6.37 -0.29 18.49
C VAL A 233 -7.55 -1.08 17.89
N LEU A 234 -8.60 -0.39 17.43
CA LEU A 234 -9.77 -1.04 16.86
C LEU A 234 -9.46 -1.72 15.52
N ARG A 235 -8.60 -1.13 14.69
CA ARG A 235 -8.20 -1.67 13.40
C ARG A 235 -7.32 -2.90 13.56
N GLU A 236 -6.26 -2.80 14.37
CA GLU A 236 -5.28 -3.89 14.50
C GLU A 236 -5.82 -5.09 15.31
N LEU A 237 -6.68 -4.85 16.32
CA LEU A 237 -7.16 -5.90 17.22
C LEU A 237 -8.67 -6.17 17.15
N GLY A 238 -9.46 -5.14 16.85
CA GLY A 238 -10.92 -5.21 16.80
C GLY A 238 -11.49 -5.50 15.41
N GLY A 239 -10.66 -5.71 14.39
CA GLY A 239 -11.11 -5.97 13.01
C GLY A 239 -11.94 -4.83 12.43
N SER A 240 -11.70 -3.59 12.88
CA SER A 240 -12.45 -2.39 12.49
C SER A 240 -13.94 -2.42 12.78
N ASN A 241 -14.46 -3.37 13.57
CA ASN A 241 -15.86 -3.41 13.97
C ASN A 241 -16.09 -2.43 15.14
N PRO A 242 -16.98 -1.42 15.01
CA PRO A 242 -17.24 -0.45 16.08
C PRO A 242 -17.68 -1.07 17.41
N ASP A 243 -18.37 -2.20 17.39
CA ASP A 243 -18.86 -2.88 18.61
C ASP A 243 -17.72 -3.50 19.43
N ASN A 244 -16.53 -3.62 18.83
CA ASN A 244 -15.38 -4.24 19.47
C ASN A 244 -14.57 -3.27 20.33
N LEU A 245 -14.95 -2.00 20.47
CA LEU A 245 -14.29 -1.04 21.38
C LEU A 245 -15.25 -0.56 22.47
N LYS A 246 -15.09 -1.09 23.69
CA LYS A 246 -15.95 -0.75 24.84
C LYS A 246 -15.39 0.38 25.69
N GLU A 247 -14.09 0.36 25.94
CA GLU A 247 -13.42 1.42 26.68
C GLU A 247 -12.12 1.80 25.99
N PHE A 248 -11.75 3.08 26.07
CA PHE A 248 -10.44 3.55 25.66
C PHE A 248 -10.00 4.71 26.55
N GLN A 249 -8.75 4.67 27.02
CA GLN A 249 -8.16 5.62 27.94
C GLN A 249 -6.70 5.87 27.58
N ALA A 250 -6.27 7.13 27.67
CA ALA A 250 -4.86 7.49 27.60
C ALA A 250 -4.61 8.84 28.29
N ARG A 251 -3.37 9.02 28.75
CA ARG A 251 -2.85 10.26 29.31
C ARG A 251 -2.05 11.02 28.24
N PHE A 252 -2.26 12.32 28.14
CA PHE A 252 -1.47 13.19 27.26
C PHE A 252 -0.11 13.45 27.91
N ALA A 253 0.95 13.02 27.25
CA ALA A 253 2.31 13.07 27.80
C ALA A 253 3.13 14.20 27.18
N SER A 254 2.98 14.44 25.87
CA SER A 254 3.74 15.45 25.13
C SER A 254 2.93 16.00 23.95
N PRO A 255 3.18 17.26 23.52
CA PRO A 255 2.60 17.81 22.31
C PRO A 255 3.14 17.10 21.06
N VAL A 256 2.33 17.08 19.99
CA VAL A 256 2.67 16.55 18.66
C VAL A 256 2.71 17.70 17.67
N ARG A 257 3.71 17.73 16.78
CA ARG A 257 3.82 18.74 15.73
C ARG A 257 3.18 18.25 14.42
N PRO A 258 2.57 19.14 13.62
CA PRO A 258 2.24 18.83 12.24
C PRO A 258 3.47 18.29 11.50
N GLY A 259 3.32 17.17 10.80
CA GLY A 259 4.42 16.44 10.14
C GLY A 259 5.04 15.31 10.97
N ASP A 260 4.78 15.24 12.28
CA ASP A 260 5.25 14.12 13.11
C ASP A 260 4.64 12.79 12.64
N LYS A 261 5.45 11.73 12.74
CA LYS A 261 5.01 10.35 12.55
C LYS A 261 4.73 9.72 13.90
N LEU A 262 3.50 9.29 14.13
CA LEU A 262 3.08 8.65 15.36
C LEU A 262 3.09 7.13 15.19
N THR A 263 3.75 6.43 16.10
CA THR A 263 3.74 4.97 16.21
C THR A 263 3.07 4.58 17.52
N THR A 264 1.98 3.84 17.43
CA THR A 264 1.33 3.20 18.57
C THR A 264 1.81 1.75 18.67
N GLU A 265 2.37 1.39 19.81
CA GLU A 265 2.71 0.01 20.18
C GLU A 265 1.58 -0.53 21.06
N ILE A 266 1.10 -1.74 20.77
CA ILE A 266 -0.13 -2.31 21.34
C ILE A 266 0.18 -3.70 21.91
N TRP A 267 -0.25 -3.96 23.15
CA TRP A 267 -0.10 -5.23 23.84
C TRP A 267 -1.44 -5.78 24.31
N ARG A 268 -1.65 -7.06 24.04
CA ARG A 268 -2.73 -7.88 24.59
C ARG A 268 -2.33 -8.40 25.97
N MET A 269 -3.20 -8.20 26.95
CA MET A 269 -2.94 -8.65 28.32
C MET A 269 -3.42 -10.08 28.57
N GLY A 270 -4.30 -10.63 27.72
CA GLY A 270 -4.86 -11.98 27.90
C GLY A 270 -5.97 -12.09 28.95
N ASP A 271 -6.13 -11.07 29.80
CA ASP A 271 -7.19 -10.99 30.81
C ASP A 271 -8.54 -10.66 30.16
N LYS A 272 -9.30 -11.72 29.81
CA LYS A 272 -10.67 -11.57 29.31
C LYS A 272 -11.65 -11.31 30.46
N GLN A 273 -12.45 -10.28 30.31
CA GLN A 273 -13.57 -9.99 31.20
C GLN A 273 -14.74 -10.95 30.94
N SER A 274 -15.70 -11.01 31.87
CA SER A 274 -16.87 -11.90 31.78
C SER A 274 -17.76 -11.65 30.56
N ASP A 275 -17.68 -10.46 29.97
CA ASP A 275 -18.40 -10.06 28.75
C ASP A 275 -17.59 -10.27 27.46
N GLY A 276 -16.40 -10.90 27.56
CA GLY A 276 -15.56 -11.29 26.43
C GLY A 276 -14.59 -10.21 25.92
N PHE A 277 -14.62 -9.00 26.50
CA PHE A 277 -13.61 -7.96 26.17
C PHE A 277 -12.28 -8.28 26.84
N GLU A 278 -11.18 -8.06 26.13
CA GLU A 278 -9.81 -8.24 26.64
C GLU A 278 -9.19 -6.87 26.97
N GLU A 279 -8.42 -6.81 28.06
CA GLU A 279 -7.58 -5.64 28.32
C GLU A 279 -6.44 -5.55 27.30
N VAL A 280 -6.33 -4.37 26.71
CA VAL A 280 -5.25 -3.97 25.80
C VAL A 280 -4.50 -2.81 26.43
N ARG A 281 -3.18 -2.85 26.42
CA ARG A 281 -2.32 -1.73 26.81
C ARG A 281 -1.61 -1.16 25.60
N PHE A 282 -1.33 0.14 25.61
CA PHE A 282 -0.61 0.78 24.51
C PHE A 282 0.19 2.00 24.94
N VAL A 283 1.14 2.38 24.09
CA VAL A 283 1.88 3.64 24.18
C VAL A 283 2.02 4.21 22.78
N THR A 284 1.89 5.52 22.63
CA THR A 284 2.12 6.19 21.35
C THR A 284 3.33 7.10 21.46
N LYS A 285 4.23 6.98 20.49
CA LYS A 285 5.49 7.73 20.41
C LYS A 285 5.56 8.46 19.07
N ASN A 286 6.29 9.57 19.02
CA ASN A 286 6.67 10.18 17.74
C ASN A 286 7.93 9.52 17.16
N GLN A 287 8.37 9.98 15.98
CA GLN A 287 9.56 9.48 15.28
C GLN A 287 10.86 9.61 16.08
N TYR A 288 10.91 10.48 17.08
CA TYR A 288 12.07 10.68 17.96
C TYR A 288 12.02 9.79 19.22
N GLY A 289 11.05 8.88 19.30
CA GLY A 289 10.85 8.02 20.47
C GLY A 289 10.19 8.71 21.66
N LYS A 290 9.80 9.99 21.53
CA LYS A 290 9.14 10.74 22.61
C LYS A 290 7.71 10.23 22.79
N VAL A 291 7.36 9.86 24.02
CA VAL A 291 6.00 9.42 24.36
C VAL A 291 5.03 10.60 24.29
N VAL A 292 3.99 10.45 23.47
CA VAL A 292 2.93 11.47 23.28
C VAL A 292 1.64 11.06 23.97
N LEU A 293 1.33 9.76 24.00
CA LEU A 293 0.27 9.18 24.83
C LEU A 293 0.87 8.08 25.70
N SER A 294 0.67 8.21 27.01
CA SER A 294 1.08 7.23 28.01
C SER A 294 -0.14 6.68 28.74
N ASN A 295 0.08 5.69 29.61
CA ASN A 295 -1.00 5.09 30.41
C ASN A 295 -2.16 4.57 29.55
N GLY A 296 -1.86 4.06 28.37
CA GLY A 296 -2.84 3.65 27.38
C GLY A 296 -3.50 2.33 27.78
N ARG A 297 -4.82 2.34 27.87
CA ARG A 297 -5.63 1.16 28.15
C ARG A 297 -6.90 1.16 27.30
N ALA A 298 -7.25 0.02 26.73
CA ALA A 298 -8.53 -0.20 26.08
C ALA A 298 -9.15 -1.52 26.54
N LEU A 299 -10.48 -1.61 26.46
CA LEU A 299 -11.20 -2.87 26.49
C LEU A 299 -11.71 -3.13 25.08
N SER A 300 -11.11 -4.12 24.43
CA SER A 300 -11.41 -4.47 23.05
C SER A 300 -11.86 -5.93 22.96
N PHE A 301 -12.94 -6.17 22.22
CA PHE A 301 -13.25 -7.52 21.80
C PHE A 301 -12.30 -7.88 20.66
N LEU A 302 -11.64 -9.02 20.76
CA LEU A 302 -10.60 -9.38 19.81
C LEU A 302 -11.14 -10.12 18.61
N PHE A 303 -10.72 -9.70 17.43
CA PHE A 303 -11.04 -10.36 16.17
C PHE A 303 -9.98 -11.44 15.88
N THR A 304 -10.25 -12.69 16.24
CA THR A 304 -9.41 -13.82 15.81
C THR A 304 -9.94 -14.43 14.52
N VAL A 305 -9.01 -14.93 13.69
CA VAL A 305 -9.31 -15.62 12.42
C VAL A 305 -10.27 -16.81 12.62
N GLU A 306 -10.31 -17.40 13.82
CA GLU A 306 -11.22 -18.49 14.19
C GLU A 306 -12.71 -18.08 14.12
N ARG A 307 -13.07 -16.82 14.40
CA ARG A 307 -14.48 -16.39 14.46
C ARG A 307 -15.12 -16.09 13.10
N LEU A 308 -14.32 -15.98 12.04
CA LEU A 308 -14.81 -15.97 10.65
C LEU A 308 -15.53 -17.30 10.30
N GLN A 309 -15.20 -18.39 10.98
CA GLN A 309 -15.87 -19.68 10.78
C GLN A 309 -17.24 -19.72 11.46
N GLU A 310 -17.43 -19.08 12.61
CA GLU A 310 -18.70 -19.05 13.35
C GLU A 310 -19.75 -18.11 12.71
N LEU A 311 -19.33 -16.92 12.25
CA LEU A 311 -20.23 -15.96 11.62
C LEU A 311 -20.75 -16.41 10.24
N ARG A 312 -20.08 -17.36 9.58
CA ARG A 312 -20.56 -17.98 8.32
C ARG A 312 -21.66 -19.02 8.54
N ILE A 313 -21.87 -19.52 9.76
CA ILE A 313 -22.87 -20.55 10.06
C ILE A 313 -24.24 -19.93 10.47
N GLY A 314 -24.27 -18.68 10.93
CA GLY A 314 -25.48 -18.02 11.45
C GLY A 314 -26.37 -17.29 10.44
N GLY A 315 -25.93 -17.10 9.19
CA GLY A 315 -26.64 -16.31 8.18
C GLY A 315 -27.71 -17.09 7.39
N ARG A 316 -28.65 -17.76 8.06
CA ARG A 316 -29.83 -18.30 7.39
C ARG A 316 -30.86 -17.19 7.23
N LEU A 317 -30.84 -16.51 6.08
CA LEU A 317 -31.90 -15.58 5.67
C LEU A 317 -33.25 -16.30 5.74
N GLN A 318 -34.11 -15.89 6.67
CA GLN A 318 -35.54 -16.16 6.64
C GLN A 318 -36.14 -15.33 5.51
N SER A 319 -36.57 -15.98 4.43
CA SER A 319 -37.35 -15.36 3.37
C SER A 319 -38.81 -15.24 3.80
N THR A 320 -39.28 -14.01 3.95
CA THR A 320 -40.70 -13.69 4.05
C THR A 320 -41.37 -13.85 2.69
N SER A 321 -42.50 -14.54 2.71
CA SER A 321 -43.39 -14.84 1.60
C SER A 321 -44.09 -13.60 1.02
N THR A 322 -44.05 -13.45 -0.30
CA THR A 322 -45.11 -12.77 -1.07
C THR A 322 -45.40 -13.58 -2.32
N GLN A 323 -46.65 -14.02 -2.42
CA GLN A 323 -47.24 -14.73 -3.55
C GLN A 323 -47.44 -13.80 -4.76
N SER A 324 -47.12 -14.29 -5.95
CA SER A 324 -47.87 -14.03 -7.18
C SER A 324 -47.62 -15.17 -8.16
N GLY A 325 -48.69 -15.82 -8.64
CA GLY A 325 -48.67 -16.90 -9.65
C GLY A 325 -48.18 -16.42 -11.02
N SER A 326 -48.10 -17.24 -12.07
CA SER A 326 -48.59 -18.59 -12.33
C SER A 326 -47.84 -19.14 -13.57
N GLU A 327 -48.08 -20.41 -13.86
CA GLU A 327 -47.78 -21.14 -15.11
C GLU A 327 -46.41 -21.82 -15.25
N ALA A 328 -46.45 -23.15 -15.08
CA ALA A 328 -45.42 -24.09 -15.44
C ALA A 328 -45.59 -24.51 -16.92
N PRO A 329 -44.52 -24.55 -17.74
CA PRO A 329 -44.55 -25.28 -18.99
C PRO A 329 -44.23 -26.76 -18.75
N LYS A 330 -44.97 -27.58 -19.48
CA LYS A 330 -44.97 -29.05 -19.48
C LYS A 330 -43.60 -29.62 -19.90
N ILE A 331 -43.23 -30.70 -19.24
CA ILE A 331 -42.09 -31.56 -19.58
C ILE A 331 -42.44 -32.33 -20.87
N GLU A 332 -41.81 -31.95 -21.99
CA GLU A 332 -41.70 -32.83 -23.15
C GLU A 332 -40.45 -33.71 -23.03
N LYS A 333 -40.67 -35.03 -23.04
CA LYS A 333 -39.64 -36.05 -23.16
C LYS A 333 -38.98 -35.96 -24.53
N ALA A 334 -37.85 -35.27 -24.65
CA ALA A 334 -36.94 -35.42 -25.78
C ALA A 334 -35.88 -36.47 -25.46
N LYS A 335 -36.03 -37.65 -26.09
CA LYS A 335 -35.00 -38.68 -26.20
C LYS A 335 -33.73 -38.06 -26.82
N ASN A 336 -32.61 -38.05 -26.09
CA ASN A 336 -31.31 -38.04 -26.73
C ASN A 336 -30.22 -38.72 -25.88
N ASP A 337 -30.52 -39.96 -25.47
CA ASP A 337 -29.51 -40.92 -25.04
C ASP A 337 -28.62 -41.30 -26.24
N SER A 338 -27.52 -40.57 -26.48
CA SER A 338 -26.35 -41.11 -27.21
C SER A 338 -25.10 -40.23 -27.21
N LYS A 339 -25.18 -38.92 -26.88
CA LYS A 339 -24.00 -38.04 -26.82
C LYS A 339 -23.27 -38.05 -25.47
N ASP A 340 -23.99 -38.15 -24.35
CA ASP A 340 -23.38 -38.16 -23.00
C ASP A 340 -22.56 -39.43 -22.71
N ALA A 341 -22.97 -40.58 -23.27
CA ALA A 341 -22.22 -41.83 -23.11
C ALA A 341 -20.88 -41.83 -23.89
N LYS A 342 -20.74 -41.00 -24.94
CA LYS A 342 -19.48 -40.84 -25.68
C LYS A 342 -18.50 -39.90 -24.97
N VAL A 343 -19.00 -38.88 -24.26
CA VAL A 343 -18.16 -38.00 -23.41
C VAL A 343 -17.64 -38.76 -22.19
N GLN A 344 -18.45 -39.64 -21.60
CA GLN A 344 -18.04 -40.49 -20.46
C GLN A 344 -17.01 -41.58 -20.82
N LYS A 345 -16.92 -42.01 -22.09
CA LYS A 345 -15.99 -43.06 -22.53
C LYS A 345 -14.55 -42.59 -22.78
N ALA A 346 -14.26 -41.29 -22.67
CA ALA A 346 -13.07 -40.71 -23.26
C ALA A 346 -11.82 -40.80 -22.35
N PHE A 347 -11.91 -40.87 -21.03
CA PHE A 347 -10.74 -40.72 -20.14
C PHE A 347 -10.36 -42.04 -19.46
N GLN A 348 -9.24 -42.65 -19.85
CA GLN A 348 -8.66 -43.82 -19.15
C GLN A 348 -7.36 -43.42 -18.45
N LEU A 349 -7.29 -43.71 -17.16
CA LEU A 349 -6.16 -43.42 -16.29
C LEU A 349 -5.38 -44.69 -15.97
N ALA A 350 -4.06 -44.64 -16.17
CA ALA A 350 -3.15 -45.68 -15.73
C ALA A 350 -2.30 -45.15 -14.57
N GLN A 351 -2.25 -45.89 -13.46
CA GLN A 351 -1.22 -45.71 -12.43
C GLN A 351 0.11 -46.21 -13.00
N SER A 352 1.16 -45.39 -12.95
CA SER A 352 2.53 -45.88 -12.95
C SER A 352 3.19 -45.50 -11.63
N TYR A 353 3.94 -46.43 -11.04
CA TYR A 353 4.57 -46.27 -9.73
C TYR A 353 5.32 -44.94 -9.62
N GLY A 354 4.86 -44.06 -8.72
CA GLY A 354 5.48 -42.76 -8.39
C GLY A 354 4.83 -41.52 -9.03
N ASN A 355 4.23 -41.64 -10.22
CA ASN A 355 3.71 -40.50 -10.97
C ASN A 355 2.19 -40.56 -11.20
N THR A 356 1.55 -39.39 -11.18
CA THR A 356 0.15 -39.21 -11.60
C THR A 356 0.13 -38.96 -13.11
N VAL A 357 -0.43 -39.90 -13.89
CA VAL A 357 -0.57 -39.77 -15.34
C VAL A 357 -1.98 -39.29 -15.67
N VAL A 358 -2.11 -38.14 -16.33
CA VAL A 358 -3.40 -37.61 -16.80
C VAL A 358 -3.46 -37.79 -18.31
N LYS A 359 -4.43 -38.57 -18.81
CA LYS A 359 -4.65 -38.76 -20.25
C LYS A 359 -5.46 -37.58 -20.80
N THR A 360 -5.01 -37.00 -21.92
CA THR A 360 -5.75 -35.95 -22.63
C THR A 360 -6.37 -36.54 -23.89
N ASN A 361 -7.56 -36.07 -24.26
CA ASN A 361 -8.28 -36.52 -25.45
C ASN A 361 -8.29 -35.50 -26.59
N ARG A 362 -7.45 -34.47 -26.50
CA ARG A 362 -7.24 -33.48 -27.56
C ARG A 362 -6.17 -34.02 -28.51
N PRO A 363 -6.53 -34.47 -29.74
CA PRO A 363 -5.59 -35.10 -30.67
C PRO A 363 -4.34 -34.26 -30.98
N GLU A 364 -4.47 -32.94 -30.91
CA GLU A 364 -3.41 -31.95 -31.11
C GLU A 364 -2.38 -31.84 -29.97
N GLU A 365 -2.66 -32.34 -28.76
CA GLU A 365 -1.83 -32.13 -27.55
C GLU A 365 -1.03 -33.37 -27.10
N GLY A 366 -1.14 -34.48 -27.84
CA GLY A 366 -0.45 -35.74 -27.55
C GLY A 366 -1.13 -36.61 -26.49
N PRO A 367 -0.77 -37.90 -26.39
CA PRO A 367 -1.64 -38.90 -25.75
C PRO A 367 -1.69 -38.84 -24.22
N PHE A 368 -0.67 -38.30 -23.51
CA PHE A 368 -0.63 -38.29 -22.03
C PHE A 368 0.23 -37.14 -21.45
N TRP A 369 -0.21 -36.53 -20.34
CA TRP A 369 0.59 -35.66 -19.48
C TRP A 369 0.97 -36.38 -18.18
N GLN A 370 2.19 -36.17 -17.69
CA GLN A 370 2.70 -36.80 -16.47
C GLN A 370 3.05 -35.74 -15.43
N PHE A 371 2.64 -35.99 -14.19
CA PHE A 371 2.89 -35.12 -13.04
C PHE A 371 3.39 -35.94 -11.84
N GLY A 372 4.27 -35.37 -11.03
CA GLY A 372 4.66 -35.99 -9.77
C GLY A 372 3.46 -36.05 -8.81
N SER A 373 3.30 -37.16 -8.08
CA SER A 373 2.18 -37.33 -7.15
C SER A 373 2.18 -36.29 -6.02
N LEU A 374 3.36 -36.03 -5.43
CA LEU A 374 3.53 -35.01 -4.41
C LEU A 374 3.26 -33.60 -4.97
N PHE A 375 3.79 -33.29 -6.16
CA PHE A 375 3.58 -32.00 -6.84
C PHE A 375 2.10 -31.70 -7.03
N MET A 376 1.33 -32.67 -7.56
CA MET A 376 -0.11 -32.52 -7.72
C MET A 376 -0.77 -32.26 -6.36
N ARG A 377 -0.56 -33.15 -5.39
CA ARG A 377 -1.19 -33.06 -4.06
C ARG A 377 -0.92 -31.74 -3.33
N GLU A 378 0.32 -31.24 -3.40
CA GLU A 378 0.76 -29.96 -2.84
C GLU A 378 0.10 -28.78 -3.54
N ASN A 379 -0.07 -28.86 -4.85
CA ASN A 379 -0.65 -27.78 -5.68
C ASN A 379 -2.13 -28.01 -6.01
N CYS A 380 -2.85 -28.71 -5.12
CA CYS A 380 -4.29 -28.85 -5.19
C CYS A 380 -4.98 -27.47 -5.24
N GLN A 381 -5.90 -27.24 -6.19
CA GLN A 381 -6.57 -25.94 -6.37
C GLN A 381 -7.89 -25.82 -5.58
N CYS A 382 -8.20 -26.76 -4.69
CA CYS A 382 -9.43 -26.70 -3.90
C CYS A 382 -9.34 -25.64 -2.77
N PRO A 383 -10.47 -25.11 -2.28
CA PRO A 383 -10.48 -24.07 -1.24
C PRO A 383 -9.86 -24.48 0.11
N LYS A 384 -9.60 -25.78 0.33
CA LYS A 384 -8.92 -26.29 1.53
C LYS A 384 -7.39 -26.21 1.41
N CYS A 385 -6.85 -26.20 0.19
CA CYS A 385 -5.42 -26.21 -0.08
C CYS A 385 -4.91 -24.87 -0.59
N VAL A 386 -5.78 -24.05 -1.18
CA VAL A 386 -5.50 -22.69 -1.63
C VAL A 386 -6.60 -21.77 -1.11
N HIS A 387 -6.21 -20.66 -0.49
CA HIS A 387 -7.16 -19.68 0.02
C HIS A 387 -7.94 -19.04 -1.14
N PRO A 388 -9.29 -19.01 -1.10
CA PRO A 388 -10.10 -18.56 -2.24
C PRO A 388 -9.81 -17.11 -2.64
N ASP A 389 -9.53 -16.23 -1.69
CA ASP A 389 -9.30 -14.80 -1.97
C ASP A 389 -7.82 -14.49 -2.27
N THR A 390 -6.90 -14.83 -1.36
CA THR A 390 -5.47 -14.52 -1.52
C THR A 390 -4.78 -15.34 -2.61
N LYS A 391 -5.39 -16.47 -3.03
CA LYS A 391 -4.80 -17.47 -3.94
C LYS A 391 -3.48 -18.06 -3.42
N GLN A 392 -3.20 -17.90 -2.13
CA GLN A 392 -2.02 -18.46 -1.48
C GLN A 392 -2.27 -19.90 -1.03
N ARG A 393 -1.22 -20.70 -1.02
CA ARG A 393 -1.24 -22.07 -0.49
C ARG A 393 -1.53 -22.05 1.01
N ILE A 394 -2.48 -22.87 1.44
CA ILE A 394 -2.79 -23.14 2.85
C ILE A 394 -2.11 -24.45 3.29
N VAL A 395 -1.99 -25.42 2.39
CA VAL A 395 -1.45 -26.74 2.74
C VAL A 395 0.01 -26.64 3.16
N ASP A 396 0.33 -27.22 4.32
CA ASP A 396 1.71 -27.47 4.73
C ASP A 396 2.27 -28.64 3.90
N THR A 397 3.24 -28.33 3.03
CA THR A 397 3.91 -29.31 2.17
C THR A 397 4.50 -30.47 2.98
N PHE A 398 5.02 -30.21 4.18
CA PHE A 398 5.70 -31.21 5.00
C PHE A 398 4.74 -32.09 5.79
N ALA A 399 3.48 -31.69 5.92
CA ALA A 399 2.42 -32.54 6.44
C ALA A 399 1.91 -33.58 5.42
N ILE A 400 2.23 -33.40 4.13
CA ILE A 400 1.87 -34.36 3.09
C ILE A 400 2.84 -35.54 3.13
N SER A 401 2.31 -36.77 3.20
CA SER A 401 3.15 -37.96 3.19
C SER A 401 4.02 -38.04 1.94
N PRO A 402 5.33 -38.32 2.03
CA PRO A 402 6.18 -38.60 0.88
C PRO A 402 5.71 -39.80 0.05
N LYS A 403 4.87 -40.66 0.62
CA LYS A 403 4.26 -41.83 -0.03
C LYS A 403 2.87 -41.54 -0.60
N VAL A 404 2.49 -40.26 -0.73
CA VAL A 404 1.20 -39.86 -1.30
C VAL A 404 1.09 -40.33 -2.75
N ARG A 405 -0.03 -40.98 -3.06
CA ARG A 405 -0.31 -41.50 -4.39
C ARG A 405 -1.80 -41.38 -4.72
N PRO A 406 -2.16 -41.15 -6.00
CA PRO A 406 -3.55 -41.09 -6.39
C PRO A 406 -4.21 -42.48 -6.21
N LYS A 407 -5.34 -42.53 -5.50
CA LYS A 407 -6.26 -43.68 -5.46
C LYS A 407 -7.13 -43.73 -6.71
N SER A 408 -7.62 -42.58 -7.17
CA SER A 408 -8.41 -42.47 -8.39
C SER A 408 -8.31 -41.07 -8.97
N VAL A 409 -8.52 -40.94 -10.28
CA VAL A 409 -8.64 -39.64 -10.95
C VAL A 409 -9.86 -39.72 -11.87
N ARG A 410 -10.62 -38.62 -11.97
CA ARG A 410 -11.83 -38.55 -12.80
C ARG A 410 -12.03 -37.13 -13.33
N SER A 411 -12.56 -37.01 -14.54
CA SER A 411 -13.18 -35.74 -14.98
C SER A 411 -14.48 -35.59 -14.21
N VAL A 412 -14.71 -34.44 -13.57
CA VAL A 412 -15.98 -34.17 -12.88
C VAL A 412 -16.93 -33.39 -13.78
N ASP A 413 -16.37 -32.55 -14.65
CA ASP A 413 -17.09 -31.81 -15.69
C ASP A 413 -16.16 -31.63 -16.91
N ALA A 414 -16.55 -30.75 -17.83
CA ALA A 414 -15.78 -30.43 -19.04
C ALA A 414 -14.50 -29.62 -18.77
N GLU A 415 -14.37 -29.01 -17.59
CA GLU A 415 -13.35 -28.02 -17.25
C GLU A 415 -12.36 -28.52 -16.18
N ASN A 416 -12.77 -29.49 -15.36
CA ASN A 416 -12.08 -29.87 -14.12
C ASN A 416 -11.80 -31.38 -14.00
N VAL A 417 -10.61 -31.66 -13.46
CA VAL A 417 -10.13 -32.99 -13.08
C VAL A 417 -10.06 -33.10 -11.56
N HIS A 418 -10.61 -34.18 -11.01
CA HIS A 418 -10.47 -34.52 -9.60
C HIS A 418 -9.52 -35.69 -9.38
N VAL A 419 -8.69 -35.59 -8.34
CA VAL A 419 -7.79 -36.66 -7.88
C VAL A 419 -8.11 -37.00 -6.44
N LYS A 420 -8.45 -38.27 -6.16
CA LYS A 420 -8.57 -38.80 -4.81
C LYS A 420 -7.25 -39.42 -4.39
N TRP A 421 -6.80 -39.12 -3.18
CA TRP A 421 -5.50 -39.50 -2.67
C TRP A 421 -5.58 -40.61 -1.62
N ASN A 422 -4.49 -41.31 -1.37
CA ASN A 422 -4.42 -42.35 -0.33
C ASN A 422 -4.47 -41.81 1.10
N ASP A 423 -4.20 -40.52 1.31
CA ASP A 423 -4.38 -39.79 2.57
C ASP A 423 -5.85 -39.40 2.83
N GLY A 424 -6.77 -39.71 1.90
CA GLY A 424 -8.19 -39.39 2.00
C GLY A 424 -8.60 -38.02 1.43
N HIS A 425 -7.64 -37.19 1.00
CA HIS A 425 -7.94 -35.90 0.38
C HIS A 425 -8.48 -36.06 -1.06
N GLU A 426 -9.28 -35.09 -1.50
CA GLU A 426 -9.71 -34.94 -2.89
C GLU A 426 -9.29 -33.57 -3.43
N SER A 427 -8.50 -33.59 -4.51
CA SER A 427 -8.00 -32.40 -5.17
C SER A 427 -8.77 -32.12 -6.45
N THR A 428 -8.84 -30.84 -6.82
CA THR A 428 -9.41 -30.35 -8.08
C THR A 428 -8.37 -29.55 -8.85
N TYR A 429 -8.37 -29.66 -10.17
CA TYR A 429 -7.52 -28.90 -11.09
C TYR A 429 -8.30 -28.55 -12.36
N SER A 430 -8.12 -27.36 -12.90
CA SER A 430 -8.63 -27.02 -14.22
C SER A 430 -7.75 -27.63 -15.31
N TRP A 431 -8.33 -27.91 -16.48
CA TRP A 431 -7.55 -28.35 -17.65
C TRP A 431 -6.49 -27.32 -18.08
N ASN A 432 -6.79 -26.02 -17.97
CA ASN A 432 -5.84 -24.95 -18.29
C ASN A 432 -4.63 -24.98 -17.37
N TRP A 433 -4.85 -25.17 -16.05
CA TRP A 433 -3.77 -25.27 -15.08
C TRP A 433 -2.90 -26.52 -15.35
N LEU A 434 -3.54 -27.66 -15.65
CA LEU A 434 -2.81 -28.90 -16.01
C LEU A 434 -1.99 -28.71 -17.30
N ALA A 435 -2.57 -28.07 -18.32
CA ALA A 435 -1.89 -27.80 -19.58
C ALA A 435 -0.68 -26.89 -19.39
N ALA A 436 -0.80 -25.86 -18.53
CA ALA A 436 0.28 -24.96 -18.19
C ALA A 436 1.41 -25.70 -17.47
N HIS A 437 1.09 -26.56 -16.49
CA HIS A 437 2.07 -27.19 -15.60
C HIS A 437 2.54 -28.58 -16.04
N ARG A 438 2.19 -29.01 -17.26
CA ARG A 438 2.58 -30.34 -17.77
C ARG A 438 4.09 -30.54 -17.70
N GLY A 439 4.52 -31.63 -17.06
CA GLY A 439 5.94 -31.96 -16.94
C GLY A 439 6.59 -32.19 -18.30
N ASN A 440 7.86 -31.78 -18.44
CA ASN A 440 8.68 -32.20 -19.57
C ASN A 440 8.94 -33.71 -19.43
N THR A 441 8.39 -34.52 -20.33
CA THR A 441 8.64 -35.98 -20.39
C THR A 441 10.05 -36.32 -20.85
N LYS A 442 10.82 -35.33 -21.32
CA LYS A 442 12.24 -35.46 -21.62
C LYS A 442 13.02 -34.72 -20.52
N PRO A 443 14.05 -35.31 -19.88
CA PRO A 443 14.99 -34.54 -19.09
C PRO A 443 15.45 -33.37 -19.96
N ALA A 444 15.52 -32.16 -19.37
CA ALA A 444 16.01 -30.98 -20.08
C ALA A 444 17.28 -31.40 -20.81
N ALA A 445 17.21 -31.52 -22.14
CA ALA A 445 18.39 -31.81 -22.91
C ALA A 445 19.39 -30.74 -22.49
N LYS A 446 20.58 -31.13 -22.02
CA LYS A 446 21.72 -30.23 -21.97
C LYS A 446 21.95 -29.83 -23.44
N SER A 447 21.17 -28.88 -23.95
CA SER A 447 21.31 -28.46 -25.32
C SER A 447 22.64 -27.77 -25.37
N ALA A 448 23.59 -28.41 -26.04
CA ALA A 448 24.95 -27.96 -26.27
C ALA A 448 25.01 -26.69 -27.15
N ALA A 449 23.97 -25.85 -27.17
CA ALA A 449 24.00 -24.51 -27.72
C ALA A 449 24.39 -23.54 -26.61
N ALA A 450 25.61 -23.70 -26.08
CA ALA A 450 26.19 -22.83 -25.06
C ALA A 450 26.67 -21.47 -25.62
N ASP A 451 26.68 -21.30 -26.96
CA ASP A 451 27.37 -20.18 -27.60
C ASP A 451 26.45 -19.20 -28.35
N ALA A 452 25.15 -19.48 -28.46
CA ALA A 452 24.22 -18.58 -29.12
C ALA A 452 23.67 -17.55 -28.13
N ILE A 453 24.07 -16.28 -28.31
CA ILE A 453 23.56 -15.14 -27.55
C ILE A 453 22.05 -15.06 -27.74
N ARG A 454 21.32 -15.14 -26.63
CA ARG A 454 19.88 -14.99 -26.63
C ARG A 454 19.55 -13.57 -26.25
N LEU A 455 18.66 -12.98 -27.04
CA LEU A 455 18.09 -11.69 -26.74
C LEU A 455 16.92 -11.88 -25.80
N PRO A 456 16.55 -10.82 -25.07
CA PRO A 456 15.38 -10.88 -24.23
C PRO A 456 14.11 -11.13 -25.03
N ARG A 457 12.98 -11.23 -24.31
CA ARG A 457 11.58 -11.19 -24.75
C ARG A 457 11.45 -10.53 -26.13
N PRO A 458 10.56 -11.00 -27.02
CA PRO A 458 10.41 -10.41 -28.34
C PRO A 458 10.32 -8.88 -28.28
N PHE A 459 11.30 -8.21 -28.89
CA PHE A 459 11.41 -6.76 -28.96
C PHE A 459 11.71 -6.33 -30.38
N GLU A 460 11.35 -5.10 -30.71
CA GLU A 460 11.65 -4.47 -32.00
C GLU A 460 12.48 -3.21 -31.76
N VAL A 461 13.51 -3.03 -32.58
CA VAL A 461 14.24 -1.76 -32.64
C VAL A 461 13.34 -0.76 -33.35
N TYR A 462 13.09 0.39 -32.72
CA TYR A 462 12.36 1.44 -33.39
C TYR A 462 13.28 2.13 -34.41
N GLU A 463 12.93 2.06 -35.69
CA GLU A 463 13.62 2.77 -36.75
C GLU A 463 12.86 4.06 -37.06
N GLN A 464 13.44 5.20 -36.68
CA GLN A 464 12.92 6.50 -37.09
C GLN A 464 13.14 6.66 -38.60
N ARG A 465 12.05 6.53 -39.37
CA ARG A 465 12.02 6.79 -40.81
C ARG A 465 11.18 8.04 -41.04
N ASP A 466 11.54 8.83 -42.05
CA ASP A 466 10.77 10.02 -42.43
C ASP A 466 9.28 9.67 -42.57
N GLY A 467 8.43 10.30 -41.74
CA GLY A 467 6.98 10.12 -41.74
C GLY A 467 6.41 9.06 -40.78
N ASN A 468 7.22 8.25 -40.09
CA ASN A 468 6.71 7.35 -39.05
C ASN A 468 6.45 8.11 -37.75
N PRO A 469 5.22 8.05 -37.18
CA PRO A 469 4.98 8.63 -35.86
C PRO A 469 5.73 7.86 -34.79
N TYR A 470 6.18 8.56 -33.75
CA TYR A 470 6.70 7.90 -32.55
C TYR A 470 5.62 7.02 -31.92
N PRO A 471 5.99 5.96 -31.17
CA PRO A 471 5.02 5.17 -30.43
C PRO A 471 4.36 6.05 -29.37
N GLU A 472 3.12 6.45 -29.58
CA GLU A 472 2.42 7.41 -28.73
C GLU A 472 0.97 7.02 -28.44
N VAL A 473 0.45 7.53 -27.33
CA VAL A 473 -0.95 7.40 -26.91
C VAL A 473 -1.48 8.75 -26.44
N ALA A 474 -2.80 8.95 -26.48
CA ALA A 474 -3.44 10.16 -25.97
C ALA A 474 -3.66 10.09 -24.45
N TYR A 475 -3.36 11.19 -23.75
CA TYR A 475 -3.54 11.31 -22.29
C TYR A 475 -4.98 10.97 -21.88
N ASP A 476 -5.98 11.58 -22.51
CA ASP A 476 -7.38 11.38 -22.15
C ASP A 476 -7.80 9.91 -22.27
N ALA A 477 -7.33 9.21 -23.31
CA ALA A 477 -7.60 7.79 -23.50
C ALA A 477 -6.95 6.93 -22.41
N VAL A 478 -5.67 7.20 -22.10
CA VAL A 478 -4.97 6.52 -21.00
C VAL A 478 -5.67 6.78 -19.67
N MET A 479 -6.20 7.98 -19.45
CA MET A 479 -6.93 8.35 -18.24
C MET A 479 -8.37 7.84 -18.20
N SER A 480 -8.97 7.44 -19.32
CA SER A 480 -10.35 6.94 -19.36
C SER A 480 -10.46 5.41 -19.35
N GLU A 481 -9.54 4.68 -19.98
CA GLU A 481 -9.72 3.23 -20.21
C GLU A 481 -8.43 2.41 -20.10
N ASP A 482 -8.58 1.17 -19.62
CA ASP A 482 -7.45 0.23 -19.44
C ASP A 482 -6.91 -0.32 -20.77
N LYS A 483 -7.67 -0.19 -21.87
CA LYS A 483 -7.22 -0.55 -23.21
C LYS A 483 -6.09 0.37 -23.69
N ALA A 484 -6.22 1.68 -23.50
CA ALA A 484 -5.18 2.65 -23.83
C ALA A 484 -3.95 2.51 -22.92
N VAL A 485 -4.15 2.13 -21.65
CA VAL A 485 -3.03 1.75 -20.76
C VAL A 485 -2.30 0.53 -21.32
N LEU A 486 -3.02 -0.50 -21.76
CA LEU A 486 -2.39 -1.69 -22.37
C LEU A 486 -1.58 -1.33 -23.62
N GLU A 487 -2.15 -0.54 -24.54
CA GLU A 487 -1.45 -0.07 -25.75
C GLU A 487 -0.17 0.68 -25.38
N TRP A 488 -0.26 1.59 -24.40
CA TRP A 488 0.89 2.31 -23.88
C TRP A 488 1.99 1.39 -23.34
N LEU A 489 1.62 0.39 -22.53
CA LEU A 489 2.57 -0.58 -21.99
C LEU A 489 3.11 -1.53 -23.07
N GLU A 490 2.32 -1.87 -24.09
CA GLU A 490 2.78 -2.67 -25.24
C GLU A 490 3.83 -1.92 -26.06
N ASN A 491 3.65 -0.61 -26.25
CA ASN A 491 4.65 0.24 -26.90
C ASN A 491 5.99 0.21 -26.16
N ILE A 492 5.95 0.40 -24.83
CA ILE A 492 7.15 0.33 -23.97
C ILE A 492 7.76 -1.08 -24.00
N TRP A 493 6.93 -2.12 -23.91
CA TRP A 493 7.40 -3.50 -23.90
C TRP A 493 8.12 -3.86 -25.20
N LYS A 494 7.55 -3.43 -26.33
CA LYS A 494 7.97 -3.72 -27.70
C LYS A 494 9.17 -2.88 -28.14
N TRP A 495 9.09 -1.57 -28.05
CA TRP A 495 10.10 -0.62 -28.55
C TRP A 495 11.00 -0.02 -27.47
N GLY A 496 10.66 -0.22 -26.19
CA GLY A 496 11.45 0.28 -25.07
C GLY A 496 11.01 1.66 -24.58
N PHE A 497 10.17 2.38 -25.32
CA PHE A 497 9.66 3.70 -24.93
C PHE A 497 8.30 3.99 -25.56
N SER A 498 7.62 5.00 -25.03
CA SER A 498 6.41 5.57 -25.63
C SER A 498 6.16 7.00 -25.14
N PHE A 499 5.51 7.81 -25.97
CA PHE A 499 5.03 9.13 -25.60
C PHE A 499 3.57 9.12 -25.16
N VAL A 500 3.22 10.07 -24.30
CA VAL A 500 1.83 10.42 -23.99
C VAL A 500 1.60 11.87 -24.38
N LYS A 501 0.65 12.11 -25.28
CA LYS A 501 0.33 13.43 -25.82
C LYS A 501 -0.90 14.04 -25.15
N GLY A 502 -0.88 15.35 -24.97
CA GLY A 502 -2.00 16.10 -24.38
C GLY A 502 -2.05 15.99 -22.86
N VAL A 503 -0.93 15.70 -22.20
CA VAL A 503 -0.86 15.73 -20.75
C VAL A 503 -1.02 17.18 -20.29
N PRO A 504 -1.94 17.50 -19.36
CA PRO A 504 -2.00 18.83 -18.78
C PRO A 504 -0.65 19.22 -18.18
N VAL A 505 -0.26 20.48 -18.39
CA VAL A 505 1.09 20.99 -18.09
C VAL A 505 1.24 21.29 -16.59
N ASP A 506 1.02 20.26 -15.77
CA ASP A 506 1.13 20.31 -14.32
C ASP A 506 1.67 18.98 -13.72
N PRO A 507 2.36 19.06 -12.56
CA PRO A 507 2.85 17.89 -11.83
C PRO A 507 1.78 16.85 -11.47
N GLN A 508 0.58 17.28 -11.07
CA GLN A 508 -0.47 16.43 -10.54
C GLN A 508 -1.02 15.49 -11.61
N SER A 509 -1.25 16.00 -12.81
CA SER A 509 -1.70 15.24 -13.97
C SER A 509 -0.67 14.20 -14.41
N THR A 510 0.61 14.55 -14.32
CA THR A 510 1.74 13.64 -14.61
C THR A 510 1.83 12.53 -13.56
N LYS A 511 1.65 12.86 -12.29
CA LYS A 511 1.62 11.89 -11.20
C LYS A 511 0.47 10.89 -11.40
N ALA A 512 -0.73 11.39 -11.68
CA ALA A 512 -1.90 10.55 -11.95
C ALA A 512 -1.69 9.64 -13.17
N LEU A 513 -1.00 10.14 -14.22
CA LEU A 513 -0.63 9.34 -15.39
C LEU A 513 0.28 8.17 -15.04
N ILE A 514 1.35 8.39 -14.25
CA ILE A 514 2.24 7.30 -13.81
C ILE A 514 1.46 6.28 -12.97
N GLU A 515 0.56 6.75 -12.10
CA GLU A 515 -0.27 5.92 -11.22
C GLU A 515 -1.28 5.03 -11.97
N ARG A 516 -1.52 5.26 -13.27
CA ARG A 516 -2.25 4.32 -14.15
C ARG A 516 -1.49 3.02 -14.41
N ILE A 517 -0.16 3.06 -14.31
CA ILE A 517 0.69 1.88 -14.38
C ILE A 517 0.77 1.24 -12.99
N ALA A 518 1.34 1.95 -12.03
CA ALA A 518 1.51 1.53 -10.64
C ALA A 518 1.94 2.72 -9.77
N PHE A 519 2.09 2.51 -8.46
CA PHE A 519 2.61 3.52 -7.56
C PHE A 519 4.03 3.98 -7.96
N ILE A 520 4.35 5.23 -7.64
CA ILE A 520 5.66 5.82 -7.92
C ILE A 520 6.67 5.34 -6.89
N ARG A 521 7.82 4.84 -7.35
CA ARG A 521 8.92 4.41 -6.50
C ARG A 521 9.53 5.62 -5.78
N HIS A 522 9.48 5.61 -4.45
CA HIS A 522 10.19 6.60 -3.65
C HIS A 522 11.70 6.31 -3.60
N THR A 523 12.51 7.33 -3.86
CA THR A 523 13.98 7.27 -3.86
C THR A 523 14.56 8.31 -2.90
N HIS A 524 15.88 8.40 -2.78
CA HIS A 524 16.55 9.45 -2.02
C HIS A 524 16.41 10.85 -2.66
N TYR A 525 16.03 10.93 -3.94
CA TYR A 525 15.61 12.17 -4.60
C TYR A 525 14.14 12.53 -4.34
N GLY A 526 13.41 11.71 -3.57
CA GLY A 526 11.96 11.81 -3.37
C GLY A 526 11.19 10.79 -4.22
N GLY A 527 9.86 10.91 -4.23
CA GLY A 527 8.96 10.05 -5.01
C GLY A 527 8.70 10.58 -6.41
N PHE A 528 7.97 11.69 -6.49
CA PHE A 528 7.70 12.41 -7.73
C PHE A 528 8.54 13.69 -7.71
N TRP A 529 9.39 13.87 -8.72
CA TRP A 529 10.25 15.04 -8.82
C TRP A 529 9.64 16.07 -9.77
N ASP A 530 9.84 17.34 -9.43
CA ASP A 530 9.48 18.52 -10.20
C ASP A 530 10.60 19.52 -10.00
N PHE A 531 11.41 19.73 -11.03
CA PHE A 531 12.67 20.44 -10.88
C PHE A 531 12.98 21.38 -12.04
N THR A 532 13.82 22.34 -11.72
CA THR A 532 14.59 23.17 -12.64
C THR A 532 16.08 22.84 -12.49
N ALA A 533 16.91 23.16 -13.48
CA ALA A 533 18.36 22.97 -13.36
C ALA A 533 18.96 23.98 -12.38
N ASP A 534 18.87 23.66 -11.09
CA ASP A 534 19.31 24.47 -9.95
C ASP A 534 20.24 23.72 -8.99
N LEU A 535 20.69 22.51 -9.38
CA LEU A 535 21.57 21.64 -8.58
C LEU A 535 21.03 21.25 -7.19
N THR A 536 19.73 21.41 -6.93
CA THR A 536 19.10 21.14 -5.63
C THR A 536 19.38 19.75 -5.05
N TYR A 537 19.61 18.74 -5.90
CA TYR A 537 19.86 17.36 -5.50
C TYR A 537 21.31 16.86 -5.70
N LYS A 538 22.26 17.78 -6.00
CA LYS A 538 23.69 17.48 -6.19
C LYS A 538 23.97 16.31 -7.16
N ASP A 539 23.19 16.23 -8.23
CA ASP A 539 23.28 15.21 -9.28
C ASP A 539 23.42 15.90 -10.65
N THR A 540 24.20 15.31 -11.58
CA THR A 540 24.46 15.87 -12.91
C THR A 540 23.19 16.02 -13.75
N ALA A 541 22.12 15.29 -13.42
CA ALA A 541 20.78 15.50 -13.98
C ALA A 541 20.23 16.92 -13.76
N TYR A 542 20.71 17.65 -12.73
CA TYR A 542 20.24 19.00 -12.34
C TYR A 542 21.15 20.14 -12.83
N THR A 543 22.08 19.86 -13.75
CA THR A 543 22.85 20.89 -14.47
C THR A 543 22.20 21.22 -15.82
N ASN A 544 22.69 22.27 -16.49
CA ASN A 544 22.36 22.59 -17.88
C ASN A 544 23.32 21.95 -18.90
N GLU A 545 24.25 21.11 -18.42
CA GLU A 545 25.28 20.47 -19.23
C GLU A 545 24.70 19.30 -20.05
N TRP A 546 25.45 18.95 -21.09
CA TRP A 546 25.22 17.76 -21.90
C TRP A 546 25.31 16.49 -21.05
N LEU A 547 24.38 15.56 -21.27
CA LEU A 547 24.43 14.22 -20.67
C LEU A 547 24.38 13.16 -21.77
N GLY A 548 25.39 12.31 -21.78
CA GLY A 548 25.47 11.19 -22.71
C GLY A 548 24.47 10.08 -22.39
N ALA A 549 24.35 9.12 -23.30
CA ALA A 549 23.49 7.96 -23.12
C ALA A 549 23.83 7.19 -21.83
N HIS A 550 22.86 7.08 -20.92
CA HIS A 550 22.98 6.34 -19.66
C HIS A 550 21.65 5.68 -19.24
N THR A 551 21.74 4.74 -18.30
CA THR A 551 20.60 4.20 -17.53
C THR A 551 20.65 4.76 -16.12
N ASP A 552 19.50 5.16 -15.57
CA ASP A 552 19.41 5.70 -14.22
C ASP A 552 19.52 4.62 -13.14
N ASN A 553 19.96 5.07 -11.96
CA ASN A 553 19.99 4.29 -10.73
C ASN A 553 20.84 3.00 -10.79
N THR A 554 21.97 3.03 -11.50
CA THR A 554 22.86 1.84 -11.56
C THR A 554 23.42 1.45 -10.18
N TYR A 555 23.41 2.38 -9.23
CA TYR A 555 23.78 2.21 -7.82
C TYR A 555 22.71 1.57 -6.93
N PHE A 556 21.48 1.34 -7.39
CA PHE A 556 20.53 0.52 -6.64
C PHE A 556 20.78 -0.97 -6.88
N SER A 557 20.63 -1.79 -5.83
CA SER A 557 20.56 -3.25 -5.97
C SER A 557 19.48 -3.65 -6.99
N ASP A 558 18.32 -2.98 -6.91
CA ASP A 558 17.20 -3.09 -7.81
C ASP A 558 16.90 -1.71 -8.45
N PRO A 559 17.43 -1.40 -9.65
CA PRO A 559 17.17 -0.16 -10.37
C PRO A 559 15.71 -0.04 -10.80
N ALA A 560 15.19 1.18 -10.87
CA ALA A 560 13.86 1.43 -11.41
C ALA A 560 13.73 0.89 -12.85
N ARG A 561 12.58 0.28 -13.16
CA ARG A 561 12.33 -0.32 -14.48
C ARG A 561 11.83 0.70 -15.49
N LEU A 562 10.91 1.57 -15.08
CA LEU A 562 10.43 2.65 -15.93
C LEU A 562 10.80 4.00 -15.34
N GLN A 563 11.04 4.94 -16.23
CA GLN A 563 11.24 6.36 -15.90
C GLN A 563 10.43 7.21 -16.88
N LEU A 564 9.74 8.22 -16.36
CA LEU A 564 8.95 9.16 -17.14
C LEU A 564 9.51 10.58 -16.99
N PHE A 565 9.70 11.28 -18.11
CA PHE A 565 9.94 12.72 -18.17
C PHE A 565 8.73 13.44 -18.78
N HIS A 566 8.26 14.49 -18.14
CA HIS A 566 7.29 15.42 -18.71
C HIS A 566 7.87 16.83 -18.68
N LEU A 567 7.98 17.44 -19.86
CA LEU A 567 8.38 18.84 -19.97
C LEU A 567 7.18 19.73 -19.61
N LEU A 568 7.34 20.59 -18.61
CA LEU A 568 6.32 21.57 -18.22
C LEU A 568 6.55 22.92 -18.91
N SER A 569 7.80 23.36 -18.99
CA SER A 569 8.14 24.61 -19.68
C SER A 569 9.60 24.64 -20.10
N HIS A 570 9.89 25.30 -21.22
CA HIS A 570 11.25 25.71 -21.60
C HIS A 570 11.16 27.13 -22.16
N THR A 571 11.56 28.13 -21.36
CA THR A 571 11.50 29.54 -21.75
C THR A 571 12.89 30.16 -21.83
N ASP A 572 13.01 31.22 -22.61
CA ASP A 572 14.21 32.09 -22.65
C ASP A 572 15.52 31.34 -23.01
N GLY A 573 15.41 30.28 -23.83
CA GLY A 573 16.57 29.48 -24.23
C GLY A 573 16.27 28.46 -25.33
N LYS A 574 17.29 27.64 -25.64
CA LYS A 574 17.26 26.61 -26.70
C LYS A 574 17.98 25.34 -26.22
N GLY A 575 17.89 24.26 -26.99
CA GLY A 575 18.53 22.97 -26.71
C GLY A 575 17.69 22.08 -25.80
N GLY A 576 18.32 21.12 -25.12
CA GLY A 576 17.63 20.22 -24.19
C GLY A 576 16.79 19.14 -24.89
N GLU A 577 17.20 18.80 -26.12
CA GLU A 577 16.70 17.66 -26.88
C GLU A 577 16.99 16.39 -26.10
N SER A 578 16.02 15.48 -26.05
CA SER A 578 16.14 14.19 -25.38
C SER A 578 16.76 13.18 -26.34
N LEU A 579 17.73 12.43 -25.83
CA LEU A 579 18.37 11.32 -26.51
C LEU A 579 17.78 10.00 -26.01
N LEU A 580 17.53 9.06 -26.93
CA LEU A 580 17.28 7.65 -26.62
C LEU A 580 18.20 6.76 -27.45
N VAL A 581 18.72 5.69 -26.83
CA VAL A 581 19.53 4.65 -27.49
C VAL A 581 19.07 3.28 -27.00
N ASP A 582 18.77 2.37 -27.93
CA ASP A 582 18.34 1.01 -27.57
C ASP A 582 19.55 0.16 -27.14
N GLY A 583 19.76 0.04 -25.83
CA GLY A 583 20.87 -0.70 -25.24
C GLY A 583 20.86 -2.19 -25.55
N PHE A 584 19.69 -2.79 -25.77
CA PHE A 584 19.57 -4.19 -26.17
C PHE A 584 19.99 -4.38 -27.64
N ALA A 585 19.60 -3.46 -28.52
CA ALA A 585 20.05 -3.46 -29.91
C ALA A 585 21.57 -3.26 -29.99
N ALA A 586 22.11 -2.31 -29.23
CA ALA A 586 23.54 -2.09 -29.13
C ALA A 586 24.29 -3.32 -28.60
N ALA A 587 23.77 -3.98 -27.56
CA ALA A 587 24.35 -5.21 -27.02
C ALA A 587 24.32 -6.35 -28.04
N LYS A 588 23.22 -6.48 -28.83
CA LYS A 588 23.12 -7.41 -29.96
C LYS A 588 24.17 -7.13 -31.04
N LYS A 589 24.39 -5.86 -31.37
CA LYS A 589 25.41 -5.44 -32.34
C LYS A 589 26.80 -5.79 -31.82
N LEU A 590 27.11 -5.46 -30.57
CA LEU A 590 28.39 -5.79 -29.91
C LEU A 590 28.63 -7.31 -29.86
N ALA A 591 27.61 -8.08 -29.49
CA ALA A 591 27.60 -9.53 -29.50
C ALA A 591 28.03 -10.12 -30.86
N LYS A 592 27.59 -9.49 -31.96
CA LYS A 592 27.92 -9.91 -33.33
C LYS A 592 29.30 -9.42 -33.78
N THR A 593 29.67 -8.17 -33.48
CA THR A 593 30.88 -7.54 -34.01
C THR A 593 32.11 -7.72 -33.12
N SER A 594 31.93 -7.89 -31.81
CA SER A 594 32.98 -8.14 -30.83
C SER A 594 32.49 -9.06 -29.70
N PRO A 595 32.36 -10.38 -29.97
CA PRO A 595 31.87 -11.35 -28.99
C PRO A 595 32.65 -11.36 -27.68
N GLN A 596 33.97 -11.12 -27.75
CA GLN A 596 34.83 -11.04 -26.57
C GLN A 596 34.50 -9.83 -25.69
N SER A 597 34.30 -8.65 -26.29
CA SER A 597 33.88 -7.45 -25.55
C SER A 597 32.52 -7.65 -24.89
N TYR A 598 31.58 -8.26 -25.61
CA TYR A 598 30.27 -8.63 -25.06
C TYR A 598 30.40 -9.57 -23.84
N LYS A 599 31.24 -10.60 -23.94
CA LYS A 599 31.49 -11.54 -22.85
C LYS A 599 32.06 -10.81 -21.63
N ILE A 600 33.07 -9.96 -21.82
CA ILE A 600 33.69 -9.16 -20.75
C ILE A 600 32.64 -8.28 -20.04
N LEU A 601 31.80 -7.58 -20.80
CA LEU A 601 30.76 -6.71 -20.23
C LEU A 601 29.60 -7.48 -19.57
N SER A 602 29.43 -8.76 -19.88
CA SER A 602 28.43 -9.65 -19.26
C SER A 602 28.93 -10.32 -17.98
N THR A 603 30.25 -10.47 -17.80
CA THR A 603 30.82 -11.21 -16.66
C THR A 603 31.56 -10.32 -15.66
N SER A 604 32.14 -9.20 -16.11
CA SER A 604 32.93 -8.31 -15.27
C SER A 604 32.03 -7.40 -14.43
N ARG A 605 31.92 -7.71 -13.14
CA ARG A 605 31.07 -6.97 -12.18
C ARG A 605 31.72 -5.68 -11.71
N HIS A 606 30.99 -4.57 -11.79
CA HIS A 606 31.45 -3.24 -11.41
C HIS A 606 30.71 -2.72 -10.17
N PRO A 607 31.40 -1.96 -9.29
CA PRO A 607 30.76 -1.18 -8.25
C PRO A 607 30.16 0.11 -8.84
N TRP A 608 29.07 0.56 -8.24
CA TRP A 608 28.30 1.74 -8.62
C TRP A 608 27.92 2.50 -7.35
N HIS A 609 27.80 3.82 -7.42
CA HIS A 609 27.46 4.62 -6.25
C HIS A 609 26.66 5.88 -6.57
N ALA A 610 25.89 6.34 -5.58
CA ALA A 610 25.39 7.71 -5.47
C ALA A 610 25.84 8.26 -4.11
N SER A 611 26.65 9.32 -4.11
CA SER A 611 27.31 9.83 -2.90
C SER A 611 27.38 11.36 -2.84
N GLY A 612 26.56 12.06 -3.63
CA GLY A 612 26.60 13.53 -3.71
C GLY A 612 25.97 14.26 -2.52
N ASN A 613 25.00 13.64 -1.85
CA ASN A 613 24.31 14.22 -0.69
C ASN A 613 24.99 13.78 0.62
N GLU A 614 25.11 14.70 1.58
CA GLU A 614 25.88 14.46 2.82
C GLU A 614 25.39 13.26 3.63
N ASP A 615 24.08 13.04 3.66
CA ASP A 615 23.44 11.95 4.41
C ASP A 615 23.15 10.71 3.54
N VAL A 616 23.60 10.67 2.27
CA VAL A 616 23.26 9.60 1.33
C VAL A 616 24.52 9.07 0.64
N CYS A 617 24.82 7.80 0.90
CA CYS A 617 25.80 7.03 0.15
C CYS A 617 25.22 5.65 -0.18
N ILE A 618 24.75 5.49 -1.42
CA ILE A 618 24.06 4.27 -1.86
C ILE A 618 24.98 3.48 -2.78
N GLN A 619 25.05 2.17 -2.52
CA GLN A 619 25.75 1.21 -3.36
C GLN A 619 24.89 -0.06 -3.47
N PRO A 620 24.99 -0.82 -4.59
CA PRO A 620 24.30 -2.09 -4.71
C PRO A 620 24.79 -3.10 -3.66
N SER A 621 23.90 -3.98 -3.20
CA SER A 621 24.24 -5.06 -2.26
C SER A 621 25.27 -6.05 -2.81
N SER A 622 25.42 -6.09 -4.14
CA SER A 622 26.49 -6.80 -4.84
C SER A 622 26.85 -6.05 -6.11
N THR A 623 28.13 -6.07 -6.49
CA THR A 623 28.56 -5.50 -7.78
C THR A 623 27.88 -6.20 -8.95
N ALA A 624 27.58 -5.45 -10.01
CA ALA A 624 26.80 -5.93 -11.15
C ALA A 624 27.56 -5.72 -12.47
N PRO A 625 27.44 -6.64 -13.45
CA PRO A 625 27.99 -6.44 -14.78
C PRO A 625 27.19 -5.37 -15.54
N VAL A 626 27.73 -4.91 -16.67
CA VAL A 626 27.00 -4.00 -17.58
C VAL A 626 25.80 -4.72 -18.20
N PHE A 627 25.97 -5.98 -18.60
CA PHE A 627 24.87 -6.80 -19.13
C PHE A 627 24.48 -7.86 -18.11
N SER A 628 23.29 -7.72 -17.52
CA SER A 628 22.73 -8.76 -16.66
C SER A 628 22.05 -9.82 -17.52
N VAL A 629 22.52 -11.06 -17.40
CA VAL A 629 22.05 -12.21 -18.17
C VAL A 629 21.26 -13.15 -17.26
N HIS A 630 20.07 -13.54 -17.68
CA HIS A 630 19.23 -14.47 -16.93
C HIS A 630 19.79 -15.90 -17.02
N ASP A 631 19.87 -16.60 -15.89
CA ASP A 631 20.55 -17.90 -15.83
C ASP A 631 19.86 -19.00 -16.65
N ASP A 632 18.53 -19.07 -16.65
CA ASP A 632 17.81 -20.10 -17.42
C ASP A 632 17.71 -19.79 -18.92
N THR A 633 17.32 -18.56 -19.28
CA THR A 633 17.10 -18.19 -20.68
C THR A 633 18.39 -17.85 -21.42
N LYS A 634 19.45 -17.50 -20.68
CA LYS A 634 20.70 -16.90 -21.19
C LYS A 634 20.49 -15.59 -21.95
N ALA A 635 19.36 -14.92 -21.71
CA ALA A 635 19.03 -13.65 -22.31
C ALA A 635 19.50 -12.47 -21.46
N VAL A 636 20.00 -11.41 -22.10
CA VAL A 636 20.24 -10.12 -21.44
C VAL A 636 18.90 -9.52 -21.04
N TYR A 637 18.69 -9.16 -19.78
CA TYR A 637 17.42 -8.60 -19.32
C TYR A 637 17.53 -7.18 -18.74
N GLN A 638 18.76 -6.72 -18.47
CA GLN A 638 19.04 -5.38 -17.95
C GLN A 638 20.42 -4.90 -18.43
N ILE A 639 20.48 -3.65 -18.88
CA ILE A 639 21.70 -2.88 -19.11
C ILE A 639 21.95 -1.97 -17.90
N ARG A 640 23.18 -1.94 -17.39
CA ARG A 640 23.66 -0.97 -16.40
C ARG A 640 24.80 -0.19 -17.00
N TRP A 641 24.50 1.01 -17.48
CA TRP A 641 25.47 1.86 -18.15
C TRP A 641 25.27 3.30 -17.71
N ASN A 642 26.05 3.74 -16.72
CA ASN A 642 26.11 5.14 -16.35
C ASN A 642 27.55 5.50 -15.98
N ASN A 643 28.17 6.36 -16.80
CA ASN A 643 29.57 6.74 -16.56
C ASN A 643 29.74 7.51 -15.25
N TYR A 644 28.73 8.27 -14.84
CA TYR A 644 28.75 9.17 -13.69
C TYR A 644 28.59 8.41 -12.36
N ASP A 645 27.84 7.30 -12.37
CA ASP A 645 27.60 6.45 -11.20
C ASP A 645 28.72 5.42 -10.94
N ARG A 646 29.65 5.22 -11.87
CA ARG A 646 30.60 4.10 -11.80
C ARG A 646 31.68 4.35 -10.75
N ALA A 647 31.74 3.49 -9.74
CA ALA A 647 32.74 3.60 -8.67
C ALA A 647 34.09 2.98 -9.08
N PRO A 648 35.20 3.39 -8.45
CA PRO A 648 36.49 2.73 -8.60
C PRO A 648 36.43 1.26 -8.13
N LYS A 649 36.79 0.32 -9.02
CA LYS A 649 36.92 -1.11 -8.69
C LYS A 649 38.34 -1.41 -8.21
N ALA A 650 38.46 -2.08 -7.07
CA ALA A 650 39.76 -2.43 -6.48
C ALA A 650 40.19 -3.88 -6.78
N ASN A 651 39.24 -4.80 -6.99
CA ASN A 651 39.49 -6.24 -7.07
C ASN A 651 39.65 -6.73 -8.53
N TRP A 652 40.67 -6.25 -9.25
CA TRP A 652 41.03 -6.74 -10.59
C TRP A 652 42.51 -6.54 -10.91
N HIS A 653 43.07 -7.48 -11.67
CA HIS A 653 44.42 -7.42 -12.21
C HIS A 653 44.53 -6.37 -13.33
N ILE A 654 45.73 -5.86 -13.61
CA ILE A 654 45.96 -4.81 -14.62
C ILE A 654 45.48 -5.21 -16.02
N ASN A 655 45.56 -6.50 -16.36
CA ASN A 655 45.06 -7.02 -17.64
C ASN A 655 43.52 -6.98 -17.70
N GLU A 656 42.84 -7.35 -16.61
CA GLU A 656 41.37 -7.31 -16.53
C GLU A 656 40.86 -5.87 -16.60
N GLN A 657 41.60 -4.91 -16.02
CA GLN A 657 41.32 -3.48 -16.17
C GLN A 657 41.35 -3.08 -17.64
N LYS A 658 42.46 -3.37 -18.33
CA LYS A 658 42.64 -3.04 -19.74
C LYS A 658 41.56 -3.68 -20.62
N GLU A 659 41.31 -4.97 -20.44
CA GLU A 659 40.30 -5.72 -21.19
C GLU A 659 38.91 -5.12 -21.02
N TRP A 660 38.55 -4.72 -19.79
CA TRP A 660 37.26 -4.10 -19.54
C TRP A 660 37.15 -2.71 -20.17
N TYR A 661 38.17 -1.84 -20.03
CA TYR A 661 38.14 -0.52 -20.65
C TYR A 661 38.12 -0.58 -22.18
N ASP A 662 38.82 -1.53 -22.79
CA ASP A 662 38.78 -1.76 -24.23
C ASP A 662 37.37 -2.21 -24.67
N ALA A 663 36.77 -3.16 -23.95
CA ALA A 663 35.41 -3.62 -24.22
C ALA A 663 34.37 -2.50 -24.04
N ALA A 664 34.51 -1.69 -22.99
CA ALA A 664 33.65 -0.54 -22.70
C ALA A 664 33.74 0.52 -23.81
N ARG A 665 34.93 0.78 -24.38
CA ARG A 665 35.10 1.69 -25.54
C ARG A 665 34.36 1.18 -26.78
N VAL A 666 34.45 -0.11 -27.09
CA VAL A 666 33.74 -0.68 -28.25
C VAL A 666 32.23 -0.54 -28.08
N TYR A 667 31.70 -0.80 -26.88
CA TYR A 667 30.28 -0.63 -26.62
C TYR A 667 29.85 0.84 -26.68
N ASN A 668 30.61 1.74 -26.07
CA ASN A 668 30.35 3.17 -26.14
C ASN A 668 30.32 3.68 -27.58
N ASN A 669 31.26 3.25 -28.44
CA ASN A 669 31.28 3.63 -29.85
C ASN A 669 30.03 3.16 -30.61
N ILE A 670 29.43 2.04 -30.22
CA ILE A 670 28.15 1.59 -30.79
C ILE A 670 27.01 2.48 -30.29
N LEU A 671 27.00 2.84 -29.01
CA LEU A 671 25.96 3.68 -28.41
C LEU A 671 25.95 5.09 -29.01
N THR A 672 27.12 5.67 -29.26
CA THR A 672 27.29 7.05 -29.77
C THR A 672 27.39 7.13 -31.30
N ASP A 673 27.21 6.01 -32.00
CA ASP A 673 27.08 6.02 -33.45
C ASP A 673 25.69 6.56 -33.79
N SER A 674 25.65 7.69 -34.50
CA SER A 674 24.42 8.40 -34.87
C SER A 674 23.31 7.53 -35.48
N SER A 675 23.66 6.39 -36.10
CA SER A 675 22.66 5.43 -36.62
C SER A 675 21.88 4.69 -35.53
N ASN A 676 22.33 4.74 -34.28
CA ASN A 676 21.70 4.12 -33.11
C ASN A 676 21.06 5.15 -32.17
N GLU A 677 21.22 6.45 -32.44
CA GLU A 677 20.70 7.53 -31.62
C GLU A 677 19.35 8.03 -32.14
N ILE A 678 18.39 8.23 -31.23
CA ILE A 678 17.11 8.87 -31.50
C ILE A 678 17.10 10.19 -30.74
N TRP A 679 17.10 11.30 -31.48
CA TRP A 679 17.04 12.64 -30.92
C TRP A 679 15.64 13.24 -31.12
N THR A 680 15.07 13.80 -30.05
CA THR A 680 13.72 14.36 -30.08
C THR A 680 13.56 15.53 -29.12
N GLN A 681 12.94 16.60 -29.60
CA GLN A 681 12.62 17.76 -28.77
C GLN A 681 11.26 17.55 -28.08
N LEU A 682 11.27 17.41 -26.75
CA LEU A 682 10.04 17.41 -25.97
C LEU A 682 9.34 18.76 -26.05
N GLN A 683 8.02 18.73 -26.10
CA GLN A 683 7.14 19.90 -26.05
C GLN A 683 6.33 19.88 -24.75
N PRO A 684 5.97 21.05 -24.18
CA PRO A 684 5.03 21.11 -23.08
C PRO A 684 3.76 20.31 -23.35
N GLY A 685 3.34 19.50 -22.38
CA GLY A 685 2.19 18.59 -22.51
C GLY A 685 2.49 17.26 -23.21
N THR A 686 3.77 16.95 -23.45
CA THR A 686 4.23 15.63 -23.90
C THR A 686 5.05 14.96 -22.80
N ALA A 687 4.60 13.79 -22.34
CA ALA A 687 5.40 12.93 -21.48
C ALA A 687 6.11 11.84 -22.31
N LEU A 688 7.36 11.53 -21.97
CA LEU A 688 8.14 10.43 -22.51
C LEU A 688 8.38 9.43 -21.37
N ILE A 689 7.96 8.18 -21.56
CA ILE A 689 8.30 7.08 -20.66
C ILE A 689 9.14 6.04 -21.40
N PHE A 690 10.09 5.45 -20.69
CA PHE A 690 10.96 4.43 -21.25
C PHE A 690 11.34 3.37 -20.22
N ASP A 691 11.72 2.22 -20.76
CA ASP A 691 12.24 1.07 -20.05
C ASP A 691 13.71 1.31 -19.69
N ASN A 692 13.97 1.83 -18.50
CA ASN A 692 15.31 2.18 -18.00
C ASN A 692 16.25 0.96 -17.85
N TRP A 693 15.76 -0.27 -17.95
CA TRP A 693 16.62 -1.45 -18.03
C TRP A 693 17.09 -1.76 -19.46
N ARG A 694 16.52 -1.11 -20.48
CA ARG A 694 16.81 -1.31 -21.91
C ARG A 694 17.31 -0.03 -22.57
N MET A 695 16.51 1.02 -22.49
CA MET A 695 16.75 2.29 -23.15
C MET A 695 17.73 3.11 -22.33
N LEU A 696 18.85 3.43 -22.95
CA LEU A 696 19.69 4.50 -22.46
C LEU A 696 19.06 5.83 -22.90
N HIS A 697 19.25 6.85 -22.10
CA HIS A 697 18.74 8.18 -22.37
C HIS A 697 19.80 9.24 -22.06
N GLY A 698 19.59 10.44 -22.57
CA GLY A 698 20.48 11.58 -22.36
C GLY A 698 19.82 12.88 -22.77
N ARG A 699 20.60 13.95 -22.80
CA ARG A 699 20.12 15.25 -23.31
C ARG A 699 21.23 16.07 -23.94
N SER A 700 20.87 16.91 -24.90
CA SER A 700 21.75 17.99 -25.35
C SER A 700 21.85 19.07 -24.27
N GLU A 701 22.93 19.85 -24.32
CA GLU A 701 23.06 21.06 -23.50
C GLU A 701 21.91 22.02 -23.75
N PHE A 702 21.61 22.88 -22.78
CA PHE A 702 20.54 23.87 -22.95
C PHE A 702 20.79 25.18 -22.22
N THR A 703 20.06 26.20 -22.67
CA THR A 703 19.99 27.52 -22.05
C THR A 703 18.57 27.84 -21.61
N GLY A 704 18.39 28.90 -20.83
CA GLY A 704 17.08 29.34 -20.36
C GLY A 704 16.52 28.52 -19.19
N LYS A 705 15.24 28.74 -18.88
CA LYS A 705 14.55 28.07 -17.77
C LYS A 705 13.78 26.86 -18.27
N ARG A 706 14.24 25.67 -17.88
CA ARG A 706 13.63 24.38 -18.25
C ARG A 706 13.10 23.69 -16.99
N ARG A 707 11.80 23.46 -16.92
CA ARG A 707 11.11 22.79 -15.81
C ARG A 707 10.57 21.45 -16.29
N MET A 708 10.94 20.38 -15.60
CA MET A 708 10.44 19.03 -15.87
C MET A 708 9.92 18.37 -14.60
N CYS A 709 8.99 17.44 -14.78
CA CYS A 709 8.55 16.57 -13.71
C CYS A 709 8.46 15.11 -14.15
N GLY A 710 8.40 14.20 -13.18
CA GLY A 710 8.32 12.78 -13.47
C GLY A 710 8.62 11.89 -12.27
N GLY A 711 8.83 10.61 -12.56
CA GLY A 711 8.98 9.60 -11.52
C GLY A 711 9.38 8.24 -12.07
N TYR A 712 9.56 7.31 -11.15
CA TYR A 712 10.04 5.98 -11.41
C TYR A 712 8.98 4.92 -11.08
N VAL A 713 8.98 3.80 -11.81
CA VAL A 713 8.14 2.63 -11.51
C VAL A 713 9.03 1.38 -11.38
N ASN A 714 8.75 0.54 -10.38
CA ASN A 714 9.45 -0.71 -10.15
C ASN A 714 9.17 -1.76 -11.22
N ASN A 715 10.09 -2.73 -11.36
CA ASN A 715 9.93 -3.82 -12.31
C ASN A 715 8.68 -4.66 -12.07
N ASP A 716 8.51 -5.14 -10.84
CA ASP A 716 7.48 -6.14 -10.54
C ASP A 716 6.08 -5.59 -10.71
N ASP A 717 5.87 -4.33 -10.34
CA ASP A 717 4.59 -3.65 -10.48
C ASP A 717 4.24 -3.38 -11.95
N PHE A 718 5.19 -2.91 -12.76
CA PHE A 718 5.01 -2.75 -14.20
C PHE A 718 4.68 -4.09 -14.87
N VAL A 719 5.47 -5.13 -14.60
CA VAL A 719 5.28 -6.46 -15.20
C VAL A 719 3.94 -7.05 -14.76
N SER A 720 3.55 -6.87 -13.49
CA SER A 720 2.25 -7.30 -12.98
C SER A 720 1.09 -6.62 -13.71
N ARG A 721 1.12 -5.27 -13.81
CA ARG A 721 0.09 -4.50 -14.50
C ARG A 721 -0.02 -4.90 -15.97
N PHE A 722 1.11 -4.99 -16.68
CA PHE A 722 1.16 -5.39 -18.07
C PHE A 722 0.54 -6.78 -18.29
N ARG A 723 0.93 -7.77 -17.47
CA ARG A 723 0.41 -9.14 -17.56
C ARG A 723 -1.09 -9.20 -17.36
N LEU A 724 -1.60 -8.51 -16.35
CA LEU A 724 -3.02 -8.52 -16.02
C LEU A 724 -3.86 -7.89 -17.13
N LEU A 725 -3.40 -6.78 -17.70
CA LEU A 725 -4.06 -6.10 -18.82
C LEU A 725 -4.01 -6.95 -20.10
N LYS A 726 -2.85 -7.52 -20.43
CA LYS A 726 -2.64 -8.25 -21.69
C LYS A 726 -3.30 -9.62 -21.74
N PHE A 727 -3.21 -10.37 -20.64
CA PHE A 727 -3.61 -11.78 -20.62
C PHE A 727 -4.87 -12.05 -19.80
N GLY A 728 -5.29 -11.09 -18.96
CA GLY A 728 -6.38 -11.28 -18.01
C GLY A 728 -5.96 -12.10 -16.79
N ARG A 729 -6.65 -11.84 -15.68
CA ARG A 729 -6.34 -12.44 -14.37
C ARG A 729 -6.32 -13.97 -14.40
N GLN A 730 -7.32 -14.61 -15.01
CA GLN A 730 -7.43 -16.07 -14.94
C GLN A 730 -6.27 -16.77 -15.66
N LYS A 731 -5.88 -16.29 -16.85
CA LYS A 731 -4.76 -16.86 -17.60
C LYS A 731 -3.43 -16.67 -16.85
N VAL A 732 -3.25 -15.53 -16.17
CA VAL A 732 -2.08 -15.30 -15.29
C VAL A 732 -2.07 -16.31 -14.13
N LEU A 733 -3.20 -16.49 -13.44
CA LEU A 733 -3.32 -17.44 -12.33
C LEU A 733 -3.06 -18.89 -12.76
N ASP A 734 -3.60 -19.31 -13.90
CA ASP A 734 -3.42 -20.66 -14.45
C ASP A 734 -1.95 -20.98 -14.80
N ASN A 735 -1.08 -19.95 -14.91
CA ASN A 735 0.33 -20.09 -15.29
C ASN A 735 1.32 -19.72 -14.16
N LEU A 736 0.86 -19.51 -12.92
CA LEU A 736 1.73 -19.12 -11.80
C LEU A 736 2.93 -20.06 -11.62
N GLY A 737 4.15 -19.52 -11.64
CA GLY A 737 5.37 -20.30 -11.45
C GLY A 737 5.81 -21.10 -12.69
N ASN A 738 5.10 -20.98 -13.81
CA ASN A 738 5.45 -21.68 -15.04
C ASN A 738 6.56 -20.99 -15.83
N ILE A 739 7.79 -21.22 -15.41
CA ILE A 739 9.00 -20.69 -16.06
C ILE A 739 9.34 -21.41 -17.38
N ASN A 740 8.76 -22.58 -17.67
CA ASN A 740 9.09 -23.34 -18.89
C ASN A 740 8.51 -22.74 -20.18
N GLN A 741 7.63 -21.73 -20.06
CA GLN A 741 6.96 -21.10 -21.19
C GLN A 741 7.57 -19.77 -21.64
N PHE A 742 8.77 -19.40 -21.19
CA PHE A 742 9.46 -18.18 -21.66
C PHE A 742 9.55 -18.07 -23.20
N LYS A 743 9.57 -19.22 -23.89
CA LYS A 743 9.68 -19.31 -25.36
C LYS A 743 8.35 -19.14 -26.11
N ARG A 744 7.23 -19.00 -25.40
CA ARG A 744 5.88 -18.93 -26.00
C ARG A 744 5.38 -17.48 -25.98
N PRO A 745 5.16 -16.84 -27.15
CA PRO A 745 4.69 -15.45 -27.22
C PRO A 745 3.34 -15.20 -26.54
N ASP A 746 2.54 -16.26 -26.39
CA ASP A 746 1.20 -16.24 -25.79
C ASP A 746 1.19 -16.54 -24.29
N SER A 747 2.36 -16.70 -23.67
CA SER A 747 2.50 -17.00 -22.24
C SER A 747 2.54 -15.72 -21.38
N PRO A 748 1.77 -15.64 -20.28
CA PRO A 748 1.90 -14.55 -19.31
C PRO A 748 3.27 -14.47 -18.65
N TYR A 749 4.09 -15.51 -18.77
CA TYR A 749 5.41 -15.61 -18.17
C TYR A 749 6.54 -15.47 -19.19
N SER A 750 6.26 -15.12 -20.45
CA SER A 750 7.30 -14.71 -21.41
C SER A 750 7.86 -13.33 -21.05
N ILE A 751 8.62 -13.25 -19.95
CA ILE A 751 9.11 -11.97 -19.40
C ILE A 751 10.62 -11.80 -19.41
N TYR A 752 11.37 -12.71 -20.04
CA TYR A 752 12.80 -12.56 -20.21
C TYR A 752 13.26 -12.85 -21.59
#